data_AF-A0A401QQG4-F1
#
_entry.id   AF-A0A401QQG4-F1
#
_cell.length_a   1.000
_cell.length_b   1.000
_cell.length_c   1.000
_cell.angle_alpha   90.00
_cell.angle_beta   90.00
_cell.angle_gamma   90.00
#
_symmetry.space_group_name_H-M   'P 1'
#
loop_
_entity.id
_entity.type
_entity.pdbx_description
1 polymer ?
#
loop_
_entity_poly.entity_id
_entity_poly.type
_entity_poly.pdbx_seq_one_letter_code
_entity_poly.pdbx_strand_id
1 'polypeptide(L)'
;MGSVLLEREEALAAAARAGESARSGVGRWLVFGAAAGTGRTALLREAAGREAAGGAMRVLRADCSPEESGFPFALVRQLFPEDGEVPFADLPAAEEQMVFHRLVTRLARTADRRPVLLAVDDLHDADMASRRWLGYLARRLADLPVLLVLTECREKGTAVLPSATGTSVVLRPLGPEAVARLVSARGHGSDRAELCIRACAGNPVLVHALLADLREGPLPGSLSELGGSRYRDAIVHWIRARATPWSRRLALALAVAGDGAALLGGALLHEAAGLRPDHRAASAGASALRRLFSHPLAREAALAAVDPAELCALRGRIARLLDERGAPTADVAAQLLHLDRPGEEWMTQSLEDAAEDAVRGGRVDEATAFLRHALTAPLTPGRRAGLTLRLGALELPGSADAGIRRLRAALELHADRHERAAVAPALGAALVARGRTATAMRVMSQVGSAVDDGELVRVLQTTAAVMASHDAVAWRNAVARMRELAATAPAAVEPLACGLVTEYEVGTGRLSAAEALGRVLPRLAAPVDPRLRDGWLGTAATLLQWADRLDEARALAEEALPAPPALPDLTDIGRQCLISVRAEAALWTGDFRRVIAENAPLLDACAGQGIRMPHLASMVALAHCELGHRAHARRLLAGLDEESADSSWEWNELHYARASLHMAEGNWQAALDDYLSCGRGQSARDFVSPVATPWRSGAALALVGLGQPARALDLAEEELRHARTWGTPRTVSRALRAHAAAVGGRRGLESLGEAATVLRTAPAPVELVETLLDLGHARIHAGNSRKGREDLHEAHALALRLLAPDPTEHPDAPATGRLLRATGNALRASGARGTRRHATGSAALTRAERRIVELAAQGQTNAQIGEVLHLARRTVETHLTNAYRKLGVTRRTQLASRLTGTGTAASSSARSLTASG
;
A
#
# COMPACT_ATOMS: atom_id res chain seq x y z
N MET A 1 47.07 -11.43 0.14
CA MET A 1 46.86 -10.75 1.44
C MET A 1 46.34 -11.80 2.40
N GLY A 2 47.08 -12.09 3.49
CA GLY A 2 46.67 -13.09 4.48
C GLY A 2 45.28 -12.76 5.04
N SER A 3 44.42 -13.77 5.23
CA SER A 3 43.09 -13.55 5.79
C SER A 3 43.25 -12.99 7.21
N VAL A 4 42.94 -11.71 7.40
CA VAL A 4 42.94 -11.10 8.72
C VAL A 4 41.87 -11.81 9.55
N LEU A 5 42.30 -12.57 10.57
CA LEU A 5 41.38 -13.12 11.56
C LEU A 5 40.91 -11.98 12.46
N LEU A 6 39.61 -11.68 12.43
CA LEU A 6 39.00 -10.62 13.23
C LEU A 6 38.36 -11.18 14.49
N GLU A 7 38.47 -10.47 15.61
CA GLU A 7 37.90 -10.86 16.90
C GLU A 7 38.37 -12.25 17.36
N ARG A 8 39.63 -12.58 17.08
CA ARG A 8 40.29 -13.85 17.47
C ARG A 8 41.53 -13.62 18.35
N GLU A 9 41.77 -12.38 18.77
CA GLU A 9 42.93 -11.94 19.54
C GLU A 9 43.05 -12.70 20.86
N GLU A 10 41.94 -12.89 21.58
CA GLU A 10 41.92 -13.64 22.84
C GLU A 10 42.29 -15.11 22.66
N ALA A 11 41.76 -15.75 21.62
CA ALA A 11 42.01 -17.15 21.32
C ALA A 11 43.46 -17.38 20.84
N LEU A 12 44.00 -16.45 20.04
CA LEU A 12 45.41 -16.45 19.64
C LEU A 12 46.33 -16.18 20.83
N ALA A 13 45.96 -15.30 21.76
CA ALA A 13 46.72 -15.06 22.98
C ALA A 13 46.71 -16.29 23.91
N ALA A 14 45.59 -17.02 23.98
CA ALA A 14 45.51 -18.29 24.71
C ALA A 14 46.42 -19.36 24.09
N ALA A 15 46.45 -19.47 22.75
CA ALA A 15 47.37 -20.35 22.04
C ALA A 15 48.84 -19.98 22.30
N ALA A 16 49.17 -18.69 22.25
CA ALA A 16 50.54 -18.22 22.50
C ALA A 16 51.02 -18.54 23.92
N ARG A 17 50.16 -18.33 24.95
CA ARG A 17 50.48 -18.69 26.34
C ARG A 17 50.66 -20.20 26.52
N ALA A 18 49.80 -21.00 25.88
CA ALA A 18 49.93 -22.46 25.91
C ALA A 18 51.21 -22.94 25.19
N GLY A 19 51.59 -22.27 24.09
CA GLY A 19 52.85 -22.51 23.38
C GLY A 19 54.07 -22.17 24.23
N GLU A 20 54.05 -21.03 24.93
CA GLU A 20 55.12 -20.65 25.86
C GLU A 20 55.30 -21.67 26.99
N SER A 21 54.20 -22.13 27.59
CA SER A 21 54.21 -23.20 28.59
C SER A 21 54.84 -24.49 28.03
N ALA A 22 54.46 -24.91 26.82
CA ALA A 22 55.02 -26.12 26.22
C ALA A 22 56.52 -25.97 25.91
N ARG A 23 56.97 -24.78 25.50
CA ARG A 23 58.40 -24.50 25.27
C ARG A 23 59.23 -24.45 26.53
N SER A 24 58.63 -24.12 27.68
CA SER A 24 59.29 -24.19 28.99
C SER A 24 59.24 -25.58 29.63
N GLY A 25 58.71 -26.59 28.93
CA GLY A 25 58.69 -27.99 29.37
C GLY A 25 57.34 -28.47 29.92
N VAL A 26 56.36 -27.59 30.08
CA VAL A 26 55.05 -27.91 30.67
C VAL A 26 53.97 -27.95 29.59
N GLY A 27 53.61 -29.14 29.17
CA GLY A 27 52.64 -29.34 28.09
C GLY A 27 51.22 -28.95 28.47
N ARG A 28 50.49 -28.48 27.45
CA ARG A 28 49.12 -27.98 27.59
C ARG A 28 48.25 -28.45 26.44
N TRP A 29 46.95 -28.56 26.68
CA TRP A 29 45.96 -28.66 25.61
C TRP A 29 45.09 -27.42 25.51
N LEU A 30 44.64 -27.10 24.30
CA LEU A 30 43.74 -26.01 23.98
C LEU A 30 42.69 -26.49 22.98
N VAL A 31 41.41 -26.37 23.34
CA VAL A 31 40.30 -26.71 22.45
C VAL A 31 39.62 -25.44 21.96
N PHE A 32 39.54 -25.25 20.65
CA PHE A 32 38.73 -24.20 20.02
C PHE A 32 37.34 -24.75 19.67
N GLY A 33 36.37 -24.48 20.54
CA GLY A 33 34.99 -24.90 20.38
C GLY A 33 34.13 -23.81 19.73
N ALA A 34 33.40 -24.13 18.66
CA ALA A 34 32.47 -23.19 18.03
C ALA A 34 31.35 -23.91 17.27
N ALA A 35 30.38 -23.15 16.77
CA ALA A 35 29.45 -23.63 15.74
C ALA A 35 30.18 -23.84 14.39
N ALA A 36 29.52 -24.53 13.46
CA ALA A 36 30.05 -24.74 12.12
C ALA A 36 30.23 -23.40 11.37
N GLY A 37 31.37 -23.23 10.69
CA GLY A 37 31.66 -22.03 9.88
C GLY A 37 32.25 -20.84 10.65
N THR A 38 32.38 -20.88 11.97
CA THR A 38 32.91 -19.76 12.81
C THR A 38 34.44 -19.51 12.69
N GLY A 39 35.12 -20.24 11.81
CA GLY A 39 36.55 -20.05 11.51
C GLY A 39 37.52 -20.85 12.39
N ARG A 40 37.07 -21.97 12.98
CA ARG A 40 37.90 -22.86 13.83
C ARG A 40 39.17 -23.34 13.12
N THR A 41 39.03 -23.91 11.92
CA THR A 41 40.14 -24.34 11.06
C THR A 41 41.11 -23.22 10.74
N ALA A 42 40.60 -22.03 10.41
CA ALA A 42 41.45 -20.88 10.06
C ALA A 42 42.26 -20.41 11.28
N LEU A 43 41.65 -20.42 12.47
CA LEU A 43 42.32 -20.12 13.73
C LEU A 43 43.39 -21.16 14.09
N LEU A 44 43.08 -22.45 13.95
CA LEU A 44 44.05 -23.54 14.18
C LEU A 44 45.28 -23.38 13.27
N ARG A 45 45.05 -23.10 11.98
CA ARG A 45 46.11 -22.89 10.99
C ARG A 45 46.97 -21.68 11.31
N GLU A 46 46.36 -20.57 11.72
CA GLU A 46 47.11 -19.38 12.15
C GLU A 46 47.94 -19.66 13.41
N ALA A 47 47.35 -20.28 14.43
CA ALA A 47 48.05 -20.62 15.67
C ALA A 47 49.24 -21.56 15.41
N ALA A 48 49.02 -22.62 14.63
CA ALA A 48 50.09 -23.55 14.23
C ALA A 48 51.15 -22.87 13.36
N GLY A 49 50.72 -21.98 12.45
CA GLY A 49 51.61 -21.22 11.57
C GLY A 49 52.56 -20.29 12.33
N ARG A 50 52.08 -19.61 13.38
CA ARG A 50 52.91 -18.74 14.23
C ARG A 50 54.00 -19.51 14.97
N GLU A 51 53.68 -20.69 15.49
CA GLU A 51 54.63 -21.56 16.18
C GLU A 51 55.62 -22.23 15.21
N ALA A 52 55.20 -22.50 13.97
CA ALA A 52 56.07 -23.01 12.91
C ALA A 52 57.04 -21.96 12.37
N ALA A 53 56.56 -20.73 12.09
CA ALA A 53 57.32 -19.67 11.42
C ALA A 53 58.54 -19.19 12.23
N GLY A 54 58.51 -19.30 13.55
CA GLY A 54 59.64 -18.97 14.43
C GLY A 54 60.62 -20.13 14.65
N GLY A 55 60.39 -21.31 14.06
CA GLY A 55 61.20 -22.50 14.37
C GLY A 55 61.07 -22.99 15.82
N ALA A 56 60.11 -22.48 16.58
CA ALA A 56 60.02 -22.67 18.03
C ALA A 56 59.48 -24.05 18.41
N MET A 57 58.59 -24.62 17.58
CA MET A 57 58.02 -25.95 17.79
C MET A 57 57.99 -26.76 16.49
N ARG A 58 57.99 -28.10 16.61
CA ARG A 58 57.70 -29.01 15.49
C ARG A 58 56.19 -29.22 15.41
N VAL A 59 55.56 -28.86 14.29
CA VAL A 59 54.12 -29.01 14.09
C VAL A 59 53.80 -30.35 13.42
N LEU A 60 52.94 -31.15 14.04
CA LEU A 60 52.29 -32.32 13.44
C LEU A 60 50.79 -32.02 13.32
N ARG A 61 50.18 -32.37 12.18
CA ARG A 61 48.81 -31.98 11.88
C ARG A 61 47.96 -33.17 11.46
N ALA A 62 46.72 -33.19 11.93
CA ALA A 62 45.67 -34.08 11.46
C ALA A 62 44.39 -33.29 11.18
N ASP A 63 43.72 -33.61 10.09
CA ASP A 63 42.42 -33.06 9.71
C ASP A 63 41.41 -34.23 9.72
N CYS A 64 40.43 -34.20 10.63
CA CYS A 64 39.44 -35.27 10.75
C CYS A 64 38.29 -35.05 9.77
N SER A 65 37.74 -36.14 9.25
CA SER A 65 36.60 -36.12 8.34
C SER A 65 35.55 -37.16 8.75
N PRO A 66 34.25 -36.90 8.53
CA PRO A 66 33.19 -37.87 8.82
C PRO A 66 33.42 -39.23 8.15
N GLU A 67 33.97 -39.22 6.93
CA GLU A 67 34.29 -40.41 6.14
C GLU A 67 35.34 -41.30 6.82
N GLU A 68 36.24 -40.71 7.60
CA GLU A 68 37.33 -41.42 8.28
C GLU A 68 36.97 -41.84 9.72
N SER A 69 35.83 -41.39 10.26
CA SER A 69 35.42 -41.63 11.65
C SER A 69 35.28 -43.12 12.03
N GLY A 70 35.00 -43.99 11.04
CA GLY A 70 34.88 -45.43 11.20
C GLY A 70 36.19 -46.21 11.07
N PHE A 71 37.31 -45.54 10.77
CA PHE A 71 38.62 -46.17 10.55
C PHE A 71 39.49 -46.03 11.81
N PRO A 72 39.72 -47.11 12.58
CA PRO A 72 40.52 -47.03 13.80
C PRO A 72 41.91 -46.46 13.56
N PHE A 73 42.34 -45.54 14.44
CA PHE A 73 43.64 -44.86 14.41
C PHE A 73 43.89 -43.94 13.20
N ALA A 74 42.88 -43.59 12.39
CA ALA A 74 43.03 -42.74 11.21
C ALA A 74 43.72 -41.40 11.54
N LEU A 75 43.28 -40.71 12.60
CA LEU A 75 43.90 -39.45 13.04
C LEU A 75 45.36 -39.65 13.47
N VAL A 76 45.65 -40.68 14.27
CA VAL A 76 47.01 -40.97 14.76
C VAL A 76 47.98 -41.21 13.59
N ARG A 77 47.53 -41.89 12.53
CA ARG A 77 48.33 -42.12 11.32
C ARG A 77 48.66 -40.84 10.56
N GLN A 78 47.76 -39.85 10.57
CA GLN A 78 48.07 -38.53 9.99
C GLN A 78 49.16 -37.79 10.80
N LEU A 79 49.16 -37.96 12.14
CA LEU A 79 50.20 -37.37 13.01
C LEU A 79 51.55 -38.09 12.88
N PHE A 80 51.55 -39.39 12.61
CA PHE A 80 52.74 -40.23 12.51
C PHE A 80 52.75 -41.07 11.21
N PRO A 81 52.90 -40.43 10.02
CA PRO A 81 52.77 -41.12 8.73
C PRO A 81 53.85 -42.19 8.50
N GLU A 82 55.02 -42.03 9.11
CA GLU A 82 56.17 -42.94 9.01
C GLU A 82 56.08 -44.13 9.99
N ASP A 83 54.96 -44.31 10.70
CA ASP A 83 54.77 -45.37 11.69
C ASP A 83 53.93 -46.53 11.13
N GLY A 84 54.64 -47.51 10.55
CA GLY A 84 54.02 -48.73 10.02
C GLY A 84 53.43 -49.67 11.07
N GLU A 85 53.66 -49.41 12.36
CA GLU A 85 53.19 -50.26 13.47
C GLU A 85 51.84 -49.80 14.05
N VAL A 86 51.24 -48.73 13.49
CA VAL A 86 49.90 -48.28 13.90
C VAL A 86 48.83 -49.21 13.30
N PRO A 87 48.01 -49.88 14.13
CA PRO A 87 47.01 -50.83 13.68
C PRO A 87 45.94 -50.21 12.75
N PHE A 88 45.34 -51.04 11.89
CA PHE A 88 44.19 -50.69 11.04
C PHE A 88 42.84 -51.19 11.59
N ALA A 89 42.84 -51.75 12.79
CA ALA A 89 41.68 -52.36 13.43
C ALA A 89 41.59 -51.95 14.90
N ASP A 90 40.39 -52.06 15.47
CA ASP A 90 40.20 -51.94 16.92
C ASP A 90 40.98 -53.04 17.64
N LEU A 91 41.61 -52.67 18.75
CA LEU A 91 42.42 -53.59 19.55
C LEU A 91 41.75 -53.91 20.88
N PRO A 92 42.02 -55.10 21.47
CA PRO A 92 41.72 -55.37 22.86
C PRO A 92 42.36 -54.32 23.79
N ALA A 93 41.71 -53.99 24.90
CA ALA A 93 42.10 -52.89 25.77
C ALA A 93 43.56 -52.94 26.25
N ALA A 94 44.10 -54.13 26.53
CA ALA A 94 45.49 -54.29 26.97
C ALA A 94 46.50 -53.97 25.85
N GLU A 95 46.24 -54.44 24.62
CA GLU A 95 47.06 -54.16 23.45
C GLU A 95 46.93 -52.70 23.01
N GLU A 96 45.73 -52.14 23.10
CA GLU A 96 45.45 -50.72 22.84
C GLU A 96 46.26 -49.82 23.78
N GLN A 97 46.30 -50.14 25.08
CA GLN A 97 47.11 -49.39 26.05
C GLN A 97 48.61 -49.47 25.75
N MET A 98 49.10 -50.62 25.28
CA MET A 98 50.49 -50.78 24.86
C MET A 98 50.80 -49.87 23.67
N VAL A 99 49.92 -49.85 22.66
CA VAL A 99 50.02 -48.94 21.51
C VAL A 99 50.01 -47.49 21.97
N PHE A 100 49.08 -47.11 22.86
CA PHE A 100 49.00 -45.74 23.39
C PHE A 100 50.28 -45.33 24.10
N HIS A 101 50.83 -46.20 24.96
CA HIS A 101 52.07 -45.95 25.67
C HIS A 101 53.24 -45.75 24.69
N ARG A 102 53.41 -46.65 23.71
CA ARG A 102 54.46 -46.54 22.69
C ARG A 102 54.39 -45.22 21.91
N LEU A 103 53.18 -44.82 21.49
CA LEU A 103 52.96 -43.56 20.77
C LEU A 103 53.31 -42.35 21.64
N VAL A 104 52.94 -42.35 22.92
CA VAL A 104 53.32 -41.29 23.86
C VAL A 104 54.83 -41.26 24.10
N THR A 105 55.49 -42.41 24.27
CA THR A 105 56.96 -42.49 24.43
C THR A 105 57.68 -41.96 23.18
N ARG A 106 57.17 -42.26 21.99
CA ARG A 106 57.70 -41.74 20.72
C ARG A 106 57.53 -40.23 20.63
N LEU A 107 56.36 -39.73 21.01
CA LEU A 107 56.08 -38.30 21.05
C LEU A 107 57.01 -37.60 22.05
N ALA A 108 57.22 -38.17 23.24
CA ALA A 108 58.14 -37.65 24.26
C ALA A 108 59.57 -37.54 23.73
N ARG A 109 60.12 -38.61 23.13
CA ARG A 109 61.45 -38.59 22.50
C ARG A 109 61.58 -37.54 21.40
N THR A 110 60.50 -37.28 20.68
CA THR A 110 60.46 -36.23 19.65
C THR A 110 60.46 -34.85 20.30
N ALA A 111 59.68 -34.69 21.36
CA ALA A 111 59.52 -33.46 22.12
C ALA A 111 60.79 -33.07 22.90
N ASP A 112 61.58 -34.05 23.38
CA ASP A 112 62.89 -33.82 24.03
C ASP A 112 63.90 -33.13 23.11
N ARG A 113 63.82 -33.40 21.80
CA ARG A 113 64.71 -32.75 20.81
C ARG A 113 64.25 -31.35 20.47
N ARG A 114 62.93 -31.16 20.40
CA ARG A 114 62.27 -29.89 20.10
C ARG A 114 60.81 -29.98 20.51
N PRO A 115 60.25 -29.01 21.24
CA PRO A 115 58.84 -29.02 21.63
C PRO A 115 57.90 -29.27 20.45
N VAL A 116 56.84 -30.07 20.67
CA VAL A 116 55.93 -30.52 19.60
C VAL A 116 54.56 -29.87 19.75
N LEU A 117 54.01 -29.34 18.65
CA LEU A 117 52.63 -28.91 18.55
C LEU A 117 51.84 -29.94 17.74
N LEU A 118 50.79 -30.52 18.34
CA LEU A 118 49.81 -31.36 17.66
C LEU A 118 48.59 -30.50 17.31
N ALA A 119 48.37 -30.25 16.03
CA ALA A 119 47.21 -29.51 15.52
C ALA A 119 46.18 -30.49 14.96
N VAL A 120 45.06 -30.68 15.66
CA VAL A 120 43.98 -31.57 15.21
C VAL A 120 42.75 -30.74 14.88
N ASP A 121 42.33 -30.77 13.63
CA ASP A 121 41.10 -30.12 13.20
C ASP A 121 39.91 -31.09 13.25
N ASP A 122 38.74 -30.57 13.62
CA ASP A 122 37.46 -31.23 13.66
C ASP A 122 37.43 -32.57 14.44
N LEU A 123 38.00 -32.57 15.65
CA LEU A 123 38.09 -33.72 16.57
C LEU A 123 36.79 -34.52 16.77
N HIS A 124 35.65 -33.86 16.59
CA HIS A 124 34.34 -34.47 16.71
C HIS A 124 34.06 -35.54 15.63
N ASP A 125 34.74 -35.46 14.49
CA ASP A 125 34.69 -36.44 13.40
C ASP A 125 35.85 -37.46 13.48
N ALA A 126 36.69 -37.41 14.52
CA ALA A 126 37.79 -38.36 14.70
C ALA A 126 37.30 -39.75 15.12
N ASP A 127 38.05 -40.78 14.71
CA ASP A 127 37.81 -42.16 15.11
C ASP A 127 37.95 -42.38 16.62
N MET A 128 37.21 -43.37 17.14
CA MET A 128 37.10 -43.57 18.58
C MET A 128 38.45 -43.97 19.22
N ALA A 129 39.27 -44.79 18.56
CA ALA A 129 40.57 -45.23 19.07
C ALA A 129 41.53 -44.03 19.22
N SER A 130 41.60 -43.15 18.23
CA SER A 130 42.38 -41.91 18.30
C SER A 130 41.86 -40.95 19.36
N ARG A 131 40.54 -40.84 19.56
CA ARG A 131 39.97 -40.03 20.66
C ARG A 131 40.35 -40.57 22.03
N ARG A 132 40.32 -41.89 22.23
CA ARG A 132 40.81 -42.55 23.45
C ARG A 132 42.30 -42.28 23.68
N TRP A 133 43.11 -42.36 22.62
CA TRP A 133 44.54 -42.03 22.67
C TRP A 133 44.79 -40.58 23.08
N LEU A 134 44.07 -39.61 22.50
CA LEU A 134 44.17 -38.20 22.88
C LEU A 134 43.80 -37.98 24.35
N GLY A 135 42.79 -38.67 24.88
CA GLY A 135 42.45 -38.66 26.31
C GLY A 135 43.52 -39.33 27.19
N TYR A 136 44.22 -40.35 26.66
CA TYR A 136 45.38 -40.96 27.34
C TYR A 136 46.59 -40.02 27.39
N LEU A 137 46.86 -39.29 26.28
CA LEU A 137 47.91 -38.28 26.18
C LEU A 137 47.63 -37.07 27.07
N ALA A 138 46.40 -36.54 27.05
CA ALA A 138 46.04 -35.31 27.77
C ALA A 138 46.25 -35.40 29.29
N ARG A 139 46.15 -36.60 29.87
CA ARG A 139 46.43 -36.90 31.29
C ARG A 139 47.92 -36.84 31.65
N ARG A 140 48.82 -36.82 30.67
CA ARG A 140 50.28 -36.89 30.83
C ARG A 140 51.01 -35.68 30.24
N LEU A 141 50.27 -34.68 29.75
CA LEU A 141 50.86 -33.51 29.11
C LEU A 141 51.69 -32.65 30.06
N ALA A 142 51.38 -32.62 31.36
CA ALA A 142 52.05 -31.75 32.32
C ALA A 142 53.58 -31.91 32.34
N ASP A 143 54.07 -33.12 32.05
CA ASP A 143 55.48 -33.50 32.09
C ASP A 143 56.13 -33.61 30.70
N LEU A 144 55.46 -33.13 29.64
CA LEU A 144 55.92 -33.23 28.26
C LEU A 144 55.98 -31.85 27.59
N PRO A 145 57.02 -31.51 26.81
CA PRO A 145 57.06 -30.28 26.02
C PRO A 145 56.17 -30.37 24.77
N VAL A 146 54.86 -30.60 24.98
CA VAL A 146 53.85 -30.83 23.95
C VAL A 146 52.68 -29.86 24.10
N LEU A 147 52.33 -29.17 23.03
CA LEU A 147 51.10 -28.40 22.90
C LEU A 147 50.09 -29.16 22.03
N LEU A 148 48.92 -29.47 22.58
CA LEU A 148 47.83 -30.10 21.85
C LEU A 148 46.75 -29.05 21.53
N VAL A 149 46.64 -28.61 20.28
CA VAL A 149 45.60 -27.67 19.83
C VAL A 149 44.55 -28.43 19.01
N LEU A 150 43.30 -28.36 19.46
CA LEU A 150 42.18 -29.14 18.93
C LEU A 150 41.08 -28.17 18.47
N THR A 151 40.32 -28.53 17.45
CA THR A 151 39.04 -27.85 17.15
C THR A 151 37.86 -28.79 17.25
N GLU A 152 36.72 -28.29 17.73
CA GLU A 152 35.50 -29.10 17.89
C GLU A 152 34.22 -28.30 17.57
N CYS A 153 33.22 -29.00 17.03
CA CYS A 153 31.91 -28.42 16.72
C CYS A 153 31.01 -28.65 17.93
N ARG A 154 30.66 -27.59 18.66
CA ARG A 154 29.94 -27.72 19.93
C ARG A 154 28.56 -28.36 19.81
N GLU A 155 27.94 -28.28 18.63
CA GLU A 155 26.65 -28.91 18.33
C GLU A 155 26.75 -30.44 18.25
N LYS A 156 27.93 -30.98 17.95
CA LYS A 156 28.20 -32.43 17.84
C LYS A 156 28.79 -33.02 19.14
N GLY A 157 28.86 -32.23 20.21
CA GLY A 157 29.41 -32.62 21.52
C GLY A 157 30.78 -32.02 21.81
N THR A 158 31.19 -32.11 23.08
CA THR A 158 32.48 -31.58 23.58
C THR A 158 33.38 -32.71 24.05
N ALA A 159 34.66 -32.68 23.69
CA ALA A 159 35.64 -33.63 24.20
C ALA A 159 35.84 -33.45 25.72
N VAL A 160 35.89 -34.56 26.46
CA VAL A 160 36.16 -34.55 27.91
C VAL A 160 37.66 -34.76 28.12
N LEU A 161 38.38 -33.68 28.39
CA LEU A 161 39.81 -33.68 28.68
C LEU A 161 40.09 -33.17 30.11
N PRO A 162 41.19 -33.59 30.76
CA PRO A 162 41.49 -33.15 32.13
C PRO A 162 41.74 -31.64 32.22
N SER A 163 40.95 -30.94 33.03
CA SER A 163 41.06 -29.47 33.19
C SER A 163 42.42 -29.01 33.74
N ALA A 164 43.14 -29.87 34.47
CA ALA A 164 44.45 -29.55 35.03
C ALA A 164 45.49 -29.20 33.95
N THR A 165 45.37 -29.78 32.75
CA THR A 165 46.38 -29.68 31.69
C THR A 165 45.95 -28.78 30.53
N GLY A 166 44.82 -28.07 30.60
CA GLY A 166 44.40 -27.24 29.47
C GLY A 166 43.07 -26.53 29.65
N THR A 167 42.66 -25.81 28.60
CA THR A 167 41.44 -25.00 28.59
C THR A 167 40.69 -25.08 27.26
N SER A 168 39.39 -24.81 27.29
CA SER A 168 38.55 -24.69 26.10
C SER A 168 38.19 -23.23 25.88
N VAL A 169 38.40 -22.75 24.65
CA VAL A 169 38.07 -21.40 24.21
C VAL A 169 36.90 -21.47 23.25
N VAL A 170 35.81 -20.80 23.61
CA VAL A 170 34.60 -20.74 22.79
C VAL A 170 34.69 -19.58 21.80
N LEU A 171 34.69 -19.88 20.51
CA LEU A 171 34.67 -18.84 19.47
C LEU A 171 33.24 -18.36 19.23
N ARG A 172 33.06 -17.04 19.27
CA ARG A 172 31.79 -16.38 18.95
C ARG A 172 31.71 -16.06 17.46
N PRO A 173 30.49 -15.98 16.88
CA PRO A 173 30.28 -15.34 15.58
C PRO A 173 30.89 -13.92 15.57
N LEU A 174 31.24 -13.42 14.39
CA LEU A 174 31.76 -12.07 14.23
C LEU A 174 30.72 -11.04 14.67
N GLY A 175 31.17 -10.07 15.45
CA GLY A 175 30.37 -8.91 15.83
C GLY A 175 30.09 -7.98 14.63
N PRO A 176 29.13 -7.05 14.79
CA PRO A 176 28.80 -6.05 13.77
C PRO A 176 30.01 -5.26 13.28
N GLU A 177 30.93 -4.90 14.17
CA GLU A 177 32.13 -4.13 13.84
C GLU A 177 33.10 -4.92 12.95
N ALA A 178 33.35 -6.21 13.27
CA ALA A 178 34.17 -7.06 12.43
C ALA A 178 33.54 -7.28 11.04
N VAL A 179 32.22 -7.48 10.97
CA VAL A 179 31.52 -7.61 9.69
C VAL A 179 31.61 -6.31 8.89
N ALA A 180 31.40 -5.15 9.51
CA ALA A 180 31.56 -3.85 8.85
C ALA A 180 32.97 -3.66 8.29
N ARG A 181 34.01 -4.05 9.04
CA ARG A 181 35.40 -4.01 8.55
C ARG A 181 35.63 -4.92 7.34
N LEU A 182 35.07 -6.13 7.32
CA LEU A 182 35.15 -7.03 6.16
C LEU A 182 34.44 -6.46 4.93
N VAL A 183 33.29 -5.80 5.13
CA VAL A 183 32.50 -5.18 4.08
C VAL A 183 33.24 -3.97 3.51
N SER A 184 33.74 -3.07 4.37
CA SER A 184 34.51 -1.90 3.95
C SER A 184 35.82 -2.25 3.26
N ALA A 185 36.50 -3.33 3.67
CA ALA A 185 37.69 -3.82 2.99
C ALA A 185 37.44 -4.26 1.53
N ARG A 186 36.18 -4.52 1.15
CA ARG A 186 35.75 -4.79 -0.23
C ARG A 186 35.19 -3.57 -0.96
N GLY A 187 35.27 -2.38 -0.36
CA GLY A 187 34.79 -1.13 -0.97
C GLY A 187 33.29 -0.89 -0.81
N HIS A 188 32.60 -1.62 0.07
CA HIS A 188 31.17 -1.48 0.28
C HIS A 188 30.82 -0.62 1.50
N GLY A 189 29.67 0.07 1.45
CA GLY A 189 29.16 0.96 2.51
C GLY A 189 28.36 0.27 3.63
N SER A 190 27.82 1.08 4.54
CA SER A 190 27.08 0.66 5.75
C SER A 190 25.89 -0.25 5.47
N ASP A 191 25.14 0.03 4.41
CA ASP A 191 23.87 -0.67 4.14
C ASP A 191 24.12 -2.15 3.77
N ARG A 192 25.22 -2.41 3.04
CA ARG A 192 25.68 -3.78 2.75
C ARG A 192 26.25 -4.48 3.99
N ALA A 193 26.81 -3.71 4.93
CA ALA A 193 27.27 -4.27 6.20
C ALA A 193 26.09 -4.72 7.06
N GLU A 194 25.04 -3.91 7.15
CA GLU A 194 23.81 -4.28 7.85
C GLU A 194 23.15 -5.51 7.23
N LEU A 195 23.06 -5.56 5.89
CA LEU A 195 22.61 -6.75 5.18
C LEU A 195 23.43 -8.00 5.57
N CYS A 196 24.77 -7.92 5.54
CA CYS A 196 25.63 -9.05 5.91
C CYS A 196 25.44 -9.46 7.39
N ILE A 197 25.27 -8.51 8.30
CA ILE A 197 25.01 -8.79 9.72
C ILE A 197 23.72 -9.58 9.88
N ARG A 198 22.62 -9.11 9.26
CA ARG A 198 21.30 -9.76 9.36
C ARG A 198 21.26 -11.10 8.62
N ALA A 199 21.77 -11.17 7.40
CA ALA A 199 21.70 -12.35 6.55
C ALA A 199 22.71 -13.45 6.92
N CYS A 200 23.78 -13.15 7.65
CA CYS A 200 24.82 -14.15 7.96
C CYS A 200 24.90 -14.50 9.45
N ALA A 201 24.22 -13.75 10.32
CA ALA A 201 24.29 -13.90 11.78
C ALA A 201 25.74 -13.96 12.33
N GLY A 202 26.66 -13.22 11.69
CA GLY A 202 28.09 -13.19 12.05
C GLY A 202 28.89 -14.44 11.66
N ASN A 203 28.34 -15.37 10.86
CA ASN A 203 29.07 -16.54 10.39
C ASN A 203 30.08 -16.14 9.29
N PRO A 204 31.41 -16.24 9.52
CA PRO A 204 32.43 -15.81 8.56
C PRO A 204 32.30 -16.42 7.17
N VAL A 205 31.95 -17.71 7.08
CA VAL A 205 31.80 -18.39 5.78
C VAL A 205 30.64 -17.77 5.00
N LEU A 206 29.51 -17.53 5.66
CA LEU A 206 28.35 -16.90 5.04
C LEU A 206 28.63 -15.43 4.67
N VAL A 207 29.32 -14.67 5.54
CA VAL A 207 29.70 -13.27 5.26
C VAL A 207 30.58 -13.20 4.01
N HIS A 208 31.60 -14.05 3.92
CA HIS A 208 32.47 -14.07 2.74
C HIS A 208 31.74 -14.52 1.48
N ALA A 209 30.84 -15.49 1.59
CA ALA A 209 30.04 -15.99 0.49
C ALA A 209 29.05 -14.93 -0.03
N LEU A 210 28.30 -14.27 0.87
CA LEU A 210 27.37 -13.20 0.51
C LEU A 210 28.11 -12.02 -0.12
N LEU A 211 29.20 -11.55 0.50
CA LEU A 211 30.02 -10.48 -0.06
C LEU A 211 30.58 -10.80 -1.45
N ALA A 212 30.77 -12.08 -1.78
CA ALA A 212 31.23 -12.47 -3.10
C ALA A 212 30.10 -12.51 -4.15
N ASP A 213 28.85 -12.64 -3.70
CA ASP A 213 27.67 -12.68 -4.57
C ASP A 213 26.98 -11.30 -4.69
N LEU A 214 27.34 -10.31 -3.88
CA LEU A 214 26.76 -8.97 -3.96
C LEU A 214 27.14 -8.27 -5.28
N ARG A 215 26.15 -7.61 -5.90
CA ARG A 215 26.33 -6.73 -7.05
C ARG A 215 26.35 -5.26 -6.65
N GLU A 216 26.85 -4.42 -7.54
CA GLU A 216 26.63 -2.97 -7.49
C GLU A 216 25.15 -2.67 -7.80
N GLY A 217 24.57 -1.67 -7.13
CA GLY A 217 23.15 -1.33 -7.22
C GLY A 217 22.35 -1.52 -5.92
N PRO A 218 20.99 -1.64 -6.00
CA PRO A 218 20.10 -1.83 -4.86
C PRO A 218 20.44 -3.06 -4.02
N LEU A 219 20.08 -3.04 -2.73
CA LEU A 219 20.26 -4.20 -1.86
C LEU A 219 19.33 -5.35 -2.27
N PRO A 220 19.82 -6.60 -2.34
CA PRO A 220 19.02 -7.74 -2.73
C PRO A 220 17.99 -8.10 -1.65
N GLY A 221 16.73 -8.23 -2.05
CA GLY A 221 15.64 -8.76 -1.22
C GLY A 221 15.50 -10.28 -1.30
N SER A 222 15.90 -10.87 -2.43
CA SER A 222 15.77 -12.30 -2.75
C SER A 222 17.06 -12.89 -3.32
N LEU A 223 17.20 -14.22 -3.33
CA LEU A 223 18.41 -14.88 -3.87
C LEU A 223 18.60 -14.64 -5.36
N SER A 224 17.53 -14.42 -6.13
CA SER A 224 17.62 -14.20 -7.58
C SER A 224 18.28 -12.87 -7.97
N GLU A 225 18.34 -11.93 -7.03
CA GLU A 225 18.95 -10.60 -7.23
C GLU A 225 20.47 -10.62 -7.00
N LEU A 226 21.00 -11.70 -6.41
CA LEU A 226 22.43 -11.91 -6.22
C LEU A 226 23.15 -12.19 -7.54
N GLY A 227 24.43 -11.82 -7.60
CA GLY A 227 25.32 -12.04 -8.75
C GLY A 227 25.98 -13.41 -8.82
N GLY A 228 25.81 -14.23 -7.78
CA GLY A 228 26.36 -15.57 -7.69
C GLY A 228 25.53 -16.47 -6.78
N SER A 229 26.01 -17.70 -6.56
CA SER A 229 25.33 -18.71 -5.75
C SER A 229 26.09 -19.14 -4.50
N ARG A 230 27.25 -18.54 -4.20
CA ARG A 230 28.14 -18.99 -3.12
C ARG A 230 27.45 -18.97 -1.76
N TYR A 231 26.64 -17.96 -1.47
CA TYR A 231 25.87 -17.84 -0.24
C TYR A 231 24.82 -18.93 -0.12
N ARG A 232 24.03 -19.15 -1.20
CA ARG A 232 23.06 -20.24 -1.28
C ARG A 232 23.75 -21.59 -1.08
N ASP A 233 24.82 -21.84 -1.84
CA ASP A 233 25.54 -23.12 -1.84
C ASP A 233 26.19 -23.39 -0.47
N ALA A 234 26.66 -22.37 0.24
CA ALA A 234 27.18 -22.50 1.60
C ALA A 234 26.10 -22.95 2.60
N ILE A 235 24.89 -22.40 2.53
CA ILE A 235 23.76 -22.81 3.38
C ILE A 235 23.29 -24.22 3.00
N VAL A 236 23.12 -24.50 1.71
CA VAL A 236 22.73 -25.83 1.20
C VAL A 236 23.72 -26.90 1.64
N HIS A 237 25.03 -26.64 1.49
CA HIS A 237 26.08 -27.54 1.93
C HIS A 237 26.04 -27.75 3.45
N TRP A 238 25.84 -26.68 4.24
CA TRP A 238 25.71 -26.81 5.68
C TRP A 238 24.51 -27.71 6.05
N ILE A 239 23.34 -27.48 5.46
CA ILE A 239 22.12 -28.28 5.73
C ILE A 239 22.31 -29.75 5.39
N ARG A 240 22.96 -30.05 4.25
CA ARG A 240 23.08 -31.43 3.74
C ARG A 240 24.22 -32.22 4.37
N ALA A 241 25.36 -31.58 4.64
CA ALA A 241 26.59 -32.29 4.99
C ALA A 241 27.11 -32.02 6.41
N ARG A 242 26.69 -30.92 7.07
CA ARG A 242 27.33 -30.48 8.34
C ARG A 242 26.37 -30.30 9.50
N ALA A 243 25.11 -29.99 9.24
CA ALA A 243 24.09 -29.79 10.27
C ALA A 243 23.78 -31.10 11.00
N THR A 244 23.66 -31.04 12.32
CA THR A 244 23.12 -32.17 13.09
C THR A 244 21.65 -32.41 12.70
N PRO A 245 21.09 -33.62 12.92
CA PRO A 245 19.66 -33.86 12.68
C PRO A 245 18.75 -32.85 13.40
N TRP A 246 19.15 -32.42 14.60
CA TRP A 246 18.44 -31.39 15.36
C TRP A 246 18.55 -30.00 14.70
N SER A 247 19.78 -29.54 14.39
CA SER A 247 20.02 -28.22 13.78
C SER A 247 19.36 -28.10 12.41
N ARG A 248 19.39 -29.17 11.61
CA ARG A 248 18.72 -29.26 10.31
C ARG A 248 17.21 -29.08 10.47
N ARG A 249 16.55 -29.89 11.32
CA ARG A 249 15.09 -29.83 11.49
C ARG A 249 14.62 -28.49 12.02
N LEU A 250 15.35 -27.89 12.97
CA LEU A 250 15.04 -26.55 13.48
C LEU A 250 15.25 -25.46 12.41
N ALA A 251 16.35 -25.52 11.65
CA ALA A 251 16.61 -24.59 10.56
C ALA A 251 15.48 -24.60 9.51
N LEU A 252 15.02 -25.78 9.11
CA LEU A 252 13.91 -25.92 8.17
C LEU A 252 12.59 -25.39 8.74
N ALA A 253 12.29 -25.70 10.01
CA ALA A 253 11.08 -25.17 10.64
C ALA A 253 11.09 -23.64 10.75
N LEU A 254 12.24 -23.04 11.08
CA LEU A 254 12.42 -21.59 11.08
C LEU A 254 12.31 -20.99 9.67
N ALA A 255 12.90 -21.64 8.68
CA ALA A 255 12.86 -21.18 7.29
C ALA A 255 11.44 -21.20 6.71
N VAL A 256 10.64 -22.22 7.04
CA VAL A 256 9.23 -22.33 6.62
C VAL A 256 8.34 -21.37 7.39
N ALA A 257 8.44 -21.34 8.73
CA ALA A 257 7.59 -20.48 9.56
C ALA A 257 7.84 -18.99 9.31
N GLY A 258 9.05 -18.61 8.90
CA GLY A 258 9.41 -17.24 8.58
C GLY A 258 9.09 -16.31 9.75
N ASP A 259 8.29 -15.29 9.51
CA ASP A 259 7.92 -14.29 10.53
C ASP A 259 6.94 -14.86 11.56
N GLY A 260 6.14 -15.88 11.17
CA GLY A 260 5.30 -16.68 12.06
C GLY A 260 6.08 -17.51 13.10
N ALA A 261 7.40 -17.62 12.96
CA ALA A 261 8.26 -18.27 13.96
C ALA A 261 8.21 -17.58 15.33
N ALA A 262 7.97 -16.26 15.36
CA ALA A 262 7.81 -15.52 16.61
C ALA A 262 6.52 -15.91 17.33
N LEU A 263 5.43 -16.12 16.59
CA LEU A 263 4.11 -16.49 17.10
C LEU A 263 4.07 -17.91 17.67
N LEU A 264 4.71 -18.86 16.99
CA LEU A 264 4.79 -20.26 17.45
C LEU A 264 5.63 -20.43 18.73
N GLY A 265 6.57 -19.50 18.97
CA GLY A 265 7.48 -19.59 20.12
C GLY A 265 8.43 -20.79 20.06
N GLY A 266 9.08 -21.08 21.19
CA GLY A 266 10.06 -22.16 21.31
C GLY A 266 9.46 -23.55 21.09
N ALA A 267 8.50 -23.91 21.92
CA ALA A 267 8.01 -25.29 22.02
C ALA A 267 7.33 -25.78 20.74
N LEU A 268 6.44 -25.00 20.13
CA LEU A 268 5.70 -25.42 18.94
C LEU A 268 6.60 -25.51 17.70
N LEU A 269 7.65 -24.68 17.60
CA LEU A 269 8.66 -24.86 16.55
C LEU A 269 9.41 -26.19 16.70
N HIS A 270 9.69 -26.63 17.93
CA HIS A 270 10.28 -27.95 18.16
C HIS A 270 9.29 -29.04 17.78
N GLU A 271 8.01 -28.90 18.13
CA GLU A 271 6.96 -29.84 17.75
C GLU A 271 6.78 -29.94 16.23
N ALA A 272 6.70 -28.81 15.52
CA ALA A 272 6.64 -28.73 14.07
C ALA A 272 7.82 -29.44 13.40
N ALA A 273 9.01 -29.24 13.98
CA ALA A 273 10.24 -29.90 13.60
C ALA A 273 10.27 -31.37 14.01
N GLY A 274 9.37 -31.85 14.88
CA GLY A 274 9.30 -33.18 15.50
C GLY A 274 10.47 -33.49 16.45
N LEU A 275 10.94 -32.46 17.15
CA LEU A 275 12.03 -32.47 18.12
C LEU A 275 11.46 -32.54 19.54
N ARG A 276 12.07 -33.35 20.42
CA ARG A 276 11.80 -33.28 21.86
C ARG A 276 12.56 -32.08 22.46
N PRO A 277 11.99 -31.37 23.44
CA PRO A 277 12.68 -30.32 24.18
C PRO A 277 13.75 -30.95 25.08
N ASP A 278 14.91 -31.30 24.52
CA ASP A 278 16.04 -31.84 25.28
C ASP A 278 17.05 -30.73 25.61
N HIS A 279 17.39 -30.60 26.88
CA HIS A 279 17.64 -29.28 27.51
C HIS A 279 19.08 -28.74 27.46
N ARG A 280 20.11 -29.49 27.00
CA ARG A 280 21.52 -29.06 27.22
C ARG A 280 22.40 -28.85 25.98
N ALA A 281 22.26 -29.64 24.91
CA ALA A 281 23.03 -29.44 23.67
C ALA A 281 22.33 -28.49 22.66
N ALA A 282 20.99 -28.46 22.68
CA ALA A 282 20.13 -27.67 21.80
C ALA A 282 20.20 -26.14 22.00
N SER A 283 20.57 -25.69 23.20
CA SER A 283 20.49 -24.26 23.59
C SER A 283 21.54 -23.36 22.90
N ALA A 284 22.74 -23.87 22.64
CA ALA A 284 23.85 -23.03 22.15
C ALA A 284 23.69 -22.58 20.67
N GLY A 285 23.04 -23.39 19.83
CA GLY A 285 22.85 -23.12 18.39
C GLY A 285 21.51 -22.46 18.04
N ALA A 286 20.46 -22.67 18.84
CA ALA A 286 19.09 -22.22 18.54
C ALA A 286 18.99 -20.72 18.26
N SER A 287 19.66 -19.90 19.08
CA SER A 287 19.64 -18.44 18.97
C SER A 287 20.32 -17.94 17.69
N ALA A 288 21.40 -18.60 17.27
CA ALA A 288 22.10 -18.27 16.03
C ALA A 288 21.27 -18.64 14.79
N LEU A 289 20.63 -19.82 14.80
CA LEU A 289 19.73 -20.24 13.72
C LEU A 289 18.51 -19.31 13.60
N ARG A 290 17.91 -18.89 14.73
CA ARG A 290 16.81 -17.92 14.75
C ARG A 290 17.20 -16.59 14.09
N ARG A 291 18.38 -16.05 14.42
CA ARG A 291 18.89 -14.81 13.79
C ARG A 291 19.23 -14.99 12.32
N LEU A 292 19.74 -16.16 11.92
CA LEU A 292 20.08 -16.42 10.54
C LEU A 292 18.80 -16.52 9.67
N PHE A 293 17.85 -17.33 10.10
CA PHE A 293 16.62 -17.61 9.36
C PHE A 293 15.50 -16.58 9.57
N SER A 294 15.74 -15.51 10.33
CA SER A 294 14.89 -14.32 10.27
C SER A 294 15.08 -13.53 8.98
N HIS A 295 16.17 -13.75 8.23
CA HIS A 295 16.44 -13.05 6.98
C HIS A 295 15.94 -13.84 5.75
N PRO A 296 15.22 -13.22 4.80
CA PRO A 296 14.67 -13.91 3.62
C PRO A 296 15.69 -14.71 2.80
N LEU A 297 16.86 -14.13 2.50
CA LEU A 297 17.93 -14.81 1.75
C LEU A 297 18.33 -16.17 2.37
N ALA A 298 18.44 -16.23 3.71
CA ALA A 298 18.79 -17.46 4.40
C ALA A 298 17.65 -18.49 4.33
N ARG A 299 16.40 -18.03 4.48
CA ARG A 299 15.20 -18.88 4.36
C ARG A 299 15.13 -19.51 2.98
N GLU A 300 15.19 -18.71 1.91
CA GLU A 300 15.16 -19.20 0.52
C GLU A 300 16.27 -20.23 0.26
N ALA A 301 17.49 -19.97 0.75
CA ALA A 301 18.61 -20.88 0.58
C ALA A 301 18.40 -22.21 1.32
N ALA A 302 17.80 -22.16 2.51
CA ALA A 302 17.47 -23.36 3.27
C ALA A 302 16.38 -24.19 2.61
N LEU A 303 15.31 -23.54 2.13
CA LEU A 303 14.20 -24.21 1.44
C LEU A 303 14.67 -24.89 0.15
N ALA A 304 15.63 -24.31 -0.58
CA ALA A 304 16.24 -24.91 -1.77
C ALA A 304 17.07 -26.19 -1.49
N ALA A 305 17.44 -26.45 -0.23
CA ALA A 305 18.23 -27.62 0.14
C ALA A 305 17.38 -28.89 0.32
N VAL A 306 16.06 -28.75 0.48
CA VAL A 306 15.11 -29.79 0.94
C VAL A 306 14.41 -30.46 -0.24
N ASP A 307 14.07 -31.73 -0.06
CA ASP A 307 13.20 -32.44 -0.99
C ASP A 307 11.78 -31.81 -0.99
N PRO A 308 11.13 -31.61 -2.15
CA PRO A 308 9.81 -30.99 -2.22
C PRO A 308 8.74 -31.67 -1.35
N ALA A 309 8.77 -33.01 -1.21
CA ALA A 309 7.78 -33.74 -0.41
C ALA A 309 8.01 -33.52 1.09
N GLU A 310 9.27 -33.48 1.54
CA GLU A 310 9.61 -33.15 2.93
C GLU A 310 9.18 -31.70 3.27
N LEU A 311 9.43 -30.77 2.36
CA LEU A 311 9.04 -29.37 2.51
C LEU A 311 7.52 -29.19 2.57
N CYS A 312 6.77 -29.86 1.67
CA CYS A 312 5.31 -29.85 1.67
C CYS A 312 4.74 -30.37 3.00
N ALA A 313 5.27 -31.49 3.50
CA ALA A 313 4.84 -32.05 4.80
C ALA A 313 5.13 -31.10 5.98
N LEU A 314 6.27 -30.40 5.95
CA LEU A 314 6.62 -29.42 6.99
C LEU A 314 5.73 -28.17 6.94
N ARG A 315 5.42 -27.67 5.74
CA ARG A 315 4.47 -26.56 5.52
C ARG A 315 3.09 -26.89 6.08
N GLY A 316 2.58 -28.08 5.80
CA GLY A 316 1.29 -28.54 6.35
C GLY A 316 1.26 -28.57 7.88
N ARG A 317 2.34 -29.07 8.53
CA ARG A 317 2.44 -29.05 10.00
C ARG A 317 2.51 -27.64 10.58
N ILE A 318 3.29 -26.75 9.97
CA ILE A 318 3.42 -25.36 10.43
C ILE A 318 2.12 -24.59 10.23
N ALA A 319 1.44 -24.76 9.10
CA ALA A 319 0.13 -24.16 8.85
C ALA A 319 -0.88 -24.55 9.93
N ARG A 320 -0.96 -25.84 10.29
CA ARG A 320 -1.84 -26.33 11.36
C ARG A 320 -1.53 -25.69 12.71
N LEU A 321 -0.24 -25.65 13.10
CA LEU A 321 0.15 -25.07 14.38
C LEU A 321 -0.08 -23.55 14.45
N LEU A 322 0.02 -22.85 13.32
CA LEU A 322 -0.33 -21.42 13.24
C LEU A 322 -1.85 -21.23 13.41
N ASP A 323 -2.65 -22.05 12.73
CA ASP A 323 -4.11 -22.03 12.81
C ASP A 323 -4.61 -22.31 14.24
N GLU A 324 -4.11 -23.38 14.88
CA GLU A 324 -4.43 -23.75 16.27
C GLU A 324 -4.06 -22.66 17.30
N ARG A 325 -3.13 -21.76 16.94
CA ARG A 325 -2.72 -20.64 17.80
C ARG A 325 -3.48 -19.34 17.54
N GLY A 326 -4.39 -19.32 16.56
CA GLY A 326 -5.08 -18.12 16.12
C GLY A 326 -4.11 -17.10 15.52
N ALA A 327 -3.08 -17.57 14.80
CA ALA A 327 -2.22 -16.68 14.01
C ALA A 327 -3.05 -15.97 12.92
N PRO A 328 -2.57 -14.83 12.38
CA PRO A 328 -3.22 -14.18 11.25
C PRO A 328 -3.47 -15.16 10.10
N THR A 329 -4.69 -15.14 9.55
CA THR A 329 -5.15 -16.00 8.45
C THR A 329 -4.22 -15.94 7.24
N ALA A 330 -3.66 -14.76 6.95
CA ALA A 330 -2.67 -14.55 5.89
C ALA A 330 -1.39 -15.38 6.08
N ASP A 331 -0.90 -15.53 7.32
CA ASP A 331 0.30 -16.32 7.62
C ASP A 331 0.04 -17.82 7.41
N VAL A 332 -1.15 -18.29 7.82
CA VAL A 332 -1.59 -19.67 7.58
C VAL A 332 -1.74 -19.91 6.07
N ALA A 333 -2.45 -19.04 5.37
CA ALA A 333 -2.71 -19.12 3.94
C ALA A 333 -1.44 -19.08 3.09
N ALA A 334 -0.44 -18.28 3.48
CA ALA A 334 0.88 -18.25 2.82
C ALA A 334 1.57 -19.62 2.84
N GLN A 335 1.41 -20.41 3.91
CA GLN A 335 1.94 -21.77 3.97
C GLN A 335 1.09 -22.75 3.15
N LEU A 336 -0.23 -22.58 3.15
CA LEU A 336 -1.17 -23.43 2.41
C LEU A 336 -1.04 -23.28 0.89
N LEU A 337 -0.78 -22.07 0.37
CA LEU A 337 -0.56 -21.80 -1.06
C LEU A 337 0.54 -22.64 -1.72
N HIS A 338 1.44 -23.18 -0.89
CA HIS A 338 2.58 -23.97 -1.30
C HIS A 338 2.34 -25.48 -1.25
N LEU A 339 1.18 -25.92 -0.79
CA LEU A 339 0.73 -27.30 -0.88
C LEU A 339 0.15 -27.55 -2.28
N ASP A 340 0.09 -28.80 -2.72
CA ASP A 340 -0.48 -29.12 -4.04
C ASP A 340 -1.99 -28.81 -4.09
N ARG A 341 -2.69 -29.07 -2.99
CA ARG A 341 -4.11 -28.74 -2.77
C ARG A 341 -4.46 -28.76 -1.27
N PRO A 342 -5.51 -28.05 -0.83
CA PRO A 342 -6.05 -28.19 0.52
C PRO A 342 -6.66 -29.59 0.70
N GLY A 343 -6.16 -30.35 1.67
CA GLY A 343 -6.59 -31.72 1.96
C GLY A 343 -7.69 -31.84 3.01
N GLU A 344 -7.86 -30.80 3.84
CA GLU A 344 -8.77 -30.77 4.99
C GLU A 344 -9.66 -29.52 4.94
N GLU A 345 -10.83 -29.59 5.58
CA GLU A 345 -11.83 -28.53 5.52
C GLU A 345 -11.33 -27.20 6.13
N TRP A 346 -10.62 -27.27 7.27
CA TRP A 346 -10.05 -26.09 7.91
C TRP A 346 -9.07 -25.35 7.00
N MET A 347 -8.28 -26.06 6.18
CA MET A 347 -7.34 -25.42 5.25
C MET A 347 -8.06 -24.57 4.21
N THR A 348 -9.20 -25.07 3.72
CA THR A 348 -10.04 -24.32 2.78
C THR A 348 -10.63 -23.11 3.49
N GLN A 349 -11.12 -23.27 4.71
CA GLN A 349 -11.66 -22.17 5.51
C GLN A 349 -10.61 -21.08 5.76
N SER A 350 -9.38 -21.42 6.19
CA SER A 350 -8.31 -20.44 6.43
C SER A 350 -7.95 -19.67 5.15
N LEU A 351 -8.00 -20.29 3.97
CA LEU A 351 -7.81 -19.61 2.68
C LEU A 351 -8.98 -18.67 2.35
N GLU A 352 -10.21 -19.06 2.65
CA GLU A 352 -11.40 -18.22 2.48
C GLU A 352 -11.33 -16.98 3.39
N ASP A 353 -10.98 -17.16 4.66
CA ASP A 353 -10.87 -16.08 5.64
C ASP A 353 -9.72 -15.13 5.26
N ALA A 354 -8.56 -15.68 4.86
CA ALA A 354 -7.44 -14.89 4.37
C ALA A 354 -7.79 -14.10 3.09
N ALA A 355 -8.63 -14.67 2.21
CA ALA A 355 -9.13 -13.95 1.05
C ALA A 355 -10.04 -12.77 1.45
N GLU A 356 -10.90 -12.92 2.46
CA GLU A 356 -11.73 -11.82 2.96
C GLU A 356 -10.89 -10.70 3.57
N ASP A 357 -9.87 -11.05 4.35
CA ASP A 357 -8.94 -10.10 4.94
C ASP A 357 -8.09 -9.38 3.88
N ALA A 358 -7.71 -10.10 2.82
CA ALA A 358 -7.03 -9.53 1.66
C ALA A 358 -7.93 -8.56 0.89
N VAL A 359 -9.20 -8.90 0.64
CA VAL A 359 -10.19 -8.01 0.01
C VAL A 359 -10.41 -6.75 0.84
N ARG A 360 -10.61 -6.88 2.16
CA ARG A 360 -10.82 -5.74 3.07
C ARG A 360 -9.63 -4.78 3.08
N GLY A 361 -8.42 -5.31 2.90
CA GLY A 361 -7.19 -4.52 2.80
C GLY A 361 -6.77 -4.15 1.38
N GLY A 362 -7.61 -4.34 0.36
CA GLY A 362 -7.34 -3.96 -1.03
C GLY A 362 -6.30 -4.81 -1.77
N ARG A 363 -5.90 -5.97 -1.24
CA ARG A 363 -4.91 -6.88 -1.85
C ARG A 363 -5.59 -7.93 -2.73
N VAL A 364 -6.15 -7.48 -3.85
CA VAL A 364 -6.98 -8.30 -4.76
C VAL A 364 -6.21 -9.50 -5.33
N ASP A 365 -4.92 -9.34 -5.66
CA ASP A 365 -4.09 -10.42 -6.19
C ASP A 365 -3.89 -11.56 -5.19
N GLU A 366 -3.66 -11.22 -3.91
CA GLU A 366 -3.56 -12.21 -2.82
C GLU A 366 -4.89 -12.94 -2.63
N ALA A 367 -6.00 -12.20 -2.54
CA ALA A 367 -7.33 -12.79 -2.40
C ALA A 367 -7.66 -13.75 -3.56
N THR A 368 -7.32 -13.36 -4.79
CA THR A 368 -7.49 -14.17 -5.99
C THR A 368 -6.64 -15.45 -5.92
N ALA A 369 -5.39 -15.35 -5.46
CA ALA A 369 -4.52 -16.50 -5.29
C ALA A 369 -5.07 -17.49 -4.24
N PHE A 370 -5.53 -17.00 -3.09
CA PHE A 370 -6.12 -17.82 -2.04
C PHE A 370 -7.38 -18.55 -2.51
N LEU A 371 -8.32 -17.85 -3.14
CA LEU A 371 -9.56 -18.47 -3.65
C LEU A 371 -9.31 -19.47 -4.79
N ARG A 372 -8.36 -19.17 -5.70
CA ARG A 372 -7.95 -20.13 -6.75
C ARG A 372 -7.39 -21.41 -6.12
N HIS A 373 -6.59 -21.28 -5.07
CA HIS A 373 -6.03 -22.44 -4.39
C HIS A 373 -7.12 -23.22 -3.60
N ALA A 374 -8.03 -22.52 -2.91
CA ALA A 374 -9.17 -23.12 -2.23
C ALA A 374 -10.05 -23.96 -3.19
N LEU A 375 -10.25 -23.51 -4.42
CA LEU A 375 -11.03 -24.25 -5.45
C LEU A 375 -10.39 -25.58 -5.90
N THR A 376 -9.11 -25.81 -5.60
CA THR A 376 -8.45 -27.11 -5.89
C THR A 376 -8.80 -28.20 -4.88
N ALA A 377 -9.41 -27.82 -3.75
CA ALA A 377 -9.85 -28.75 -2.72
C ALA A 377 -11.01 -29.65 -3.20
N PRO A 378 -11.20 -30.82 -2.57
CA PRO A 378 -12.44 -31.59 -2.72
C PRO A 378 -13.60 -30.84 -2.05
N LEU A 379 -14.48 -30.23 -2.86
CA LEU A 379 -15.57 -29.37 -2.41
C LEU A 379 -16.93 -29.92 -2.80
N THR A 380 -17.95 -29.64 -1.98
CA THR A 380 -19.36 -29.83 -2.38
C THR A 380 -19.72 -28.88 -3.53
N PRO A 381 -20.72 -29.21 -4.38
CA PRO A 381 -21.14 -28.33 -5.47
C PRO A 381 -21.48 -26.91 -5.02
N GLY A 382 -22.23 -26.76 -3.92
CA GLY A 382 -22.61 -25.45 -3.37
C GLY A 382 -21.40 -24.62 -2.91
N ARG A 383 -20.45 -25.22 -2.17
CA ARG A 383 -19.23 -24.50 -1.73
C ARG A 383 -18.34 -24.12 -2.91
N ARG A 384 -18.20 -25.02 -3.89
CA ARG A 384 -17.48 -24.73 -5.15
C ARG A 384 -18.12 -23.56 -5.91
N ALA A 385 -19.44 -23.54 -6.01
CA ALA A 385 -20.16 -22.47 -6.68
C ALA A 385 -20.00 -21.12 -5.96
N GLY A 386 -20.11 -21.10 -4.62
CA GLY A 386 -19.86 -19.90 -3.80
C GLY A 386 -18.44 -19.33 -3.95
N LEU A 387 -17.40 -20.19 -3.93
CA LEU A 387 -16.02 -19.75 -4.19
C LEU A 387 -15.81 -19.28 -5.62
N THR A 388 -16.44 -19.94 -6.60
CA THR A 388 -16.37 -19.53 -8.01
C THR A 388 -17.02 -18.17 -8.23
N LEU A 389 -18.14 -17.88 -7.55
CA LEU A 389 -18.81 -16.58 -7.55
C LEU A 389 -17.89 -15.48 -6.99
N ARG A 390 -17.40 -15.65 -5.75
CA ARG A 390 -16.50 -14.68 -5.08
C ARG A 390 -15.28 -14.37 -5.92
N LEU A 391 -14.67 -15.41 -6.48
CA LEU A 391 -13.50 -15.29 -7.32
C LEU A 391 -13.83 -14.65 -8.68
N GLY A 392 -15.02 -14.89 -9.24
CA GLY A 392 -15.51 -14.21 -10.44
C GLY A 392 -15.69 -12.71 -10.22
N ALA A 393 -16.16 -12.30 -9.03
CA ALA A 393 -16.30 -10.90 -8.66
C ALA A 393 -14.94 -10.18 -8.56
N LEU A 394 -13.93 -10.81 -7.94
CA LEU A 394 -12.58 -10.23 -7.81
C LEU A 394 -11.83 -10.10 -9.14
N GLU A 395 -12.03 -11.05 -10.06
CA GLU A 395 -11.38 -10.97 -11.37
C GLU A 395 -12.08 -10.01 -12.34
N LEU A 396 -13.34 -9.66 -12.09
CA LEU A 396 -14.13 -8.86 -13.03
C LEU A 396 -13.41 -7.55 -13.41
N PRO A 397 -12.94 -6.70 -12.47
CA PRO A 397 -12.21 -5.46 -12.81
C PRO A 397 -11.01 -5.70 -13.74
N GLY A 398 -10.19 -6.71 -13.44
CA GLY A 398 -8.95 -7.00 -14.17
C GLY A 398 -9.13 -7.88 -15.41
N SER A 399 -10.28 -8.52 -15.60
CA SER A 399 -10.63 -9.30 -16.79
C SER A 399 -12.14 -9.59 -16.84
N ALA A 400 -12.88 -8.77 -17.58
CA ALA A 400 -14.34 -8.90 -17.65
C ALA A 400 -14.80 -10.28 -18.15
N ASP A 401 -14.12 -10.81 -19.18
CA ASP A 401 -14.49 -12.09 -19.76
C ASP A 401 -14.18 -13.26 -18.82
N ALA A 402 -13.09 -13.21 -18.04
CA ALA A 402 -12.80 -14.23 -17.03
C ALA A 402 -13.81 -14.18 -15.88
N GLY A 403 -14.10 -12.98 -15.36
CA GLY A 403 -15.11 -12.77 -14.33
C GLY A 403 -16.48 -13.27 -14.76
N ILE A 404 -16.99 -12.85 -15.91
CA ILE A 404 -18.31 -13.27 -16.43
C ILE A 404 -18.38 -14.78 -16.68
N ARG A 405 -17.31 -15.40 -17.21
CA ARG A 405 -17.27 -16.86 -17.36
C ARG A 405 -17.39 -17.57 -16.02
N ARG A 406 -16.72 -17.08 -14.97
CA ARG A 406 -16.81 -17.65 -13.62
C ARG A 406 -18.17 -17.43 -12.99
N LEU A 407 -18.75 -16.24 -13.10
CA LEU A 407 -20.10 -15.95 -12.61
C LEU A 407 -21.15 -16.85 -13.28
N ARG A 408 -21.02 -17.09 -14.59
CA ARG A 408 -21.86 -18.06 -15.30
C ARG A 408 -21.65 -19.50 -14.82
N ALA A 409 -20.40 -19.92 -14.67
CA ALA A 409 -20.09 -21.25 -14.17
C ALA A 409 -20.64 -21.47 -12.75
N ALA A 410 -20.53 -20.46 -11.86
CA ALA A 410 -21.12 -20.50 -10.53
C ALA A 410 -22.64 -20.68 -10.60
N LEU A 411 -23.33 -19.94 -11.48
CA LEU A 411 -24.77 -20.09 -11.71
C LEU A 411 -25.16 -21.48 -12.24
N GLU A 412 -24.31 -22.11 -13.07
CA GLU A 412 -24.56 -23.44 -13.65
C GLU A 412 -24.23 -24.59 -12.68
N LEU A 413 -23.30 -24.38 -11.73
CA LEU A 413 -22.91 -25.37 -10.73
C LEU A 413 -23.98 -25.60 -9.64
N HIS A 414 -24.85 -24.60 -9.41
CA HIS A 414 -25.97 -24.73 -8.48
C HIS A 414 -27.10 -25.56 -9.10
N ALA A 415 -27.40 -26.71 -8.48
CA ALA A 415 -28.54 -27.54 -8.88
C ALA A 415 -29.88 -26.98 -8.38
N ASP A 416 -29.85 -26.31 -7.22
CA ASP A 416 -31.02 -25.72 -6.58
C ASP A 416 -31.44 -24.40 -7.25
N ARG A 417 -32.75 -24.22 -7.44
CA ARG A 417 -33.28 -23.03 -8.13
C ARG A 417 -33.18 -21.76 -7.29
N HIS A 418 -33.26 -21.86 -5.96
CA HIS A 418 -33.09 -20.71 -5.07
C HIS A 418 -31.63 -20.26 -5.02
N GLU A 419 -30.68 -21.19 -4.97
CA GLU A 419 -29.26 -20.86 -5.06
C GLU A 419 -28.91 -20.17 -6.39
N ARG A 420 -29.46 -20.65 -7.51
CA ARG A 420 -29.30 -19.98 -8.82
C ARG A 420 -29.87 -18.56 -8.81
N ALA A 421 -31.03 -18.37 -8.20
CA ALA A 421 -31.63 -17.05 -8.02
C ALA A 421 -30.77 -16.10 -7.18
N ALA A 422 -30.07 -16.60 -6.15
CA ALA A 422 -29.17 -15.78 -5.35
C ALA A 422 -27.95 -15.28 -6.15
N VAL A 423 -27.47 -16.03 -7.14
CA VAL A 423 -26.27 -15.69 -7.94
C VAL A 423 -26.59 -14.88 -9.21
N ALA A 424 -27.80 -15.00 -9.75
CA ALA A 424 -28.19 -14.34 -10.99
C ALA A 424 -27.98 -12.80 -11.00
N PRO A 425 -28.26 -12.06 -9.92
CA PRO A 425 -27.95 -10.62 -9.83
C PRO A 425 -26.49 -10.29 -10.11
N ALA A 426 -25.56 -11.10 -9.60
CA ALA A 426 -24.12 -10.89 -9.76
C ALA A 426 -23.69 -10.94 -11.23
N LEU A 427 -24.16 -11.97 -11.95
CA LEU A 427 -23.94 -12.10 -13.38
C LEU A 427 -24.65 -10.98 -14.17
N GLY A 428 -25.86 -10.59 -13.75
CA GLY A 428 -26.62 -9.49 -14.34
C GLY A 428 -25.87 -8.16 -14.28
N ALA A 429 -25.37 -7.79 -13.10
CA ALA A 429 -24.62 -6.55 -12.89
C ALA A 429 -23.30 -6.53 -13.68
N ALA A 430 -22.59 -7.66 -13.74
CA ALA A 430 -21.38 -7.79 -14.55
C ALA A 430 -21.65 -7.64 -16.06
N LEU A 431 -22.81 -8.14 -16.53
CA LEU A 431 -23.26 -7.96 -17.91
C LEU A 431 -23.66 -6.50 -18.19
N VAL A 432 -24.30 -5.81 -17.25
CA VAL A 432 -24.60 -4.37 -17.36
C VAL A 432 -23.31 -3.56 -17.44
N ALA A 433 -22.30 -3.86 -16.61
CA ALA A 433 -20.98 -3.22 -16.67
C ALA A 433 -20.25 -3.44 -18.01
N ARG A 434 -20.70 -4.40 -18.84
CA ARG A 434 -20.25 -4.65 -20.22
C ARG A 434 -21.14 -4.01 -21.29
N GLY A 435 -22.14 -3.22 -20.91
CA GLY A 435 -23.17 -2.67 -21.82
C GLY A 435 -24.15 -3.74 -22.35
N ARG A 436 -24.23 -4.92 -21.75
CA ARG A 436 -25.08 -6.05 -22.19
C ARG A 436 -26.39 -6.13 -21.42
N THR A 437 -27.03 -5.00 -21.17
CA THR A 437 -28.27 -4.87 -20.36
C THR A 437 -29.37 -5.81 -20.83
N ALA A 438 -29.64 -5.89 -22.14
CA ALA A 438 -30.65 -6.81 -22.68
C ALA A 438 -30.35 -8.29 -22.38
N THR A 439 -29.08 -8.68 -22.28
CA THR A 439 -28.69 -10.05 -21.89
C THR A 439 -28.82 -10.26 -20.40
N ALA A 440 -28.44 -9.27 -19.57
CA ALA A 440 -28.67 -9.30 -18.13
C ALA A 440 -30.16 -9.51 -17.81
N MET A 441 -31.04 -8.74 -18.45
CA MET A 441 -32.49 -8.86 -18.27
C MET A 441 -33.03 -10.24 -18.67
N ARG A 442 -32.50 -10.84 -19.75
CA ARG A 442 -32.87 -12.21 -20.14
C ARG A 442 -32.47 -13.24 -19.09
N VAL A 443 -31.26 -13.14 -18.54
CA VAL A 443 -30.79 -14.02 -17.45
C VAL A 443 -31.69 -13.90 -16.23
N MET A 444 -31.97 -12.66 -15.78
CA MET A 444 -32.85 -12.41 -14.64
C MET A 444 -34.26 -12.96 -14.86
N SER A 445 -34.83 -12.76 -16.06
CA SER A 445 -36.16 -13.28 -16.40
C SER A 445 -36.20 -14.81 -16.47
N GLN A 446 -35.19 -15.45 -17.05
CA GLN A 446 -35.12 -16.91 -17.15
C GLN A 446 -35.03 -17.56 -15.76
N VAL A 447 -34.14 -17.05 -14.91
CA VAL A 447 -33.98 -17.54 -13.54
C VAL A 447 -35.26 -17.28 -12.72
N GLY A 448 -35.82 -16.08 -12.80
CA GLY A 448 -37.06 -15.74 -12.10
C GLY A 448 -38.25 -16.60 -12.52
N SER A 449 -38.38 -16.97 -13.80
CA SER A 449 -39.48 -17.83 -14.28
C SER A 449 -39.41 -19.28 -13.80
N ALA A 450 -38.25 -19.72 -13.31
CA ALA A 450 -38.05 -21.07 -12.82
C ALA A 450 -38.26 -21.19 -11.29
N VAL A 451 -38.41 -20.08 -10.58
CA VAL A 451 -38.56 -20.04 -9.12
C VAL A 451 -40.05 -20.04 -8.75
N ASP A 452 -40.45 -20.96 -7.86
CA ASP A 452 -41.84 -21.08 -7.40
C ASP A 452 -42.14 -20.23 -6.14
N ASP A 453 -41.12 -19.56 -5.59
CA ASP A 453 -41.21 -18.64 -4.45
C ASP A 453 -41.53 -17.22 -4.91
N GLY A 454 -42.77 -16.80 -4.66
CA GLY A 454 -43.26 -15.48 -5.05
C GLY A 454 -42.55 -14.30 -4.38
N GLU A 455 -41.95 -14.47 -3.20
CA GLU A 455 -41.16 -13.41 -2.56
C GLU A 455 -39.81 -13.22 -3.27
N LEU A 456 -39.11 -14.33 -3.54
CA LEU A 456 -37.86 -14.30 -4.29
C LEU A 456 -38.05 -13.79 -5.73
N VAL A 457 -39.18 -14.13 -6.38
CA VAL A 457 -39.54 -13.57 -7.68
C VAL A 457 -39.66 -12.05 -7.62
N ARG A 458 -40.32 -11.48 -6.59
CA ARG A 458 -40.42 -10.03 -6.41
C ARG A 458 -39.05 -9.38 -6.16
N VAL A 459 -38.17 -10.01 -5.37
CA VAL A 459 -36.79 -9.55 -5.17
C VAL A 459 -36.06 -9.48 -6.51
N LEU A 460 -36.06 -10.56 -7.29
CA LEU A 460 -35.41 -10.61 -8.61
C LEU A 460 -35.98 -9.59 -9.59
N GLN A 461 -37.31 -9.39 -9.61
CA GLN A 461 -37.97 -8.41 -10.46
C GLN A 461 -37.53 -6.99 -10.12
N THR A 462 -37.45 -6.66 -8.83
CA THR A 462 -37.02 -5.33 -8.37
C THR A 462 -35.54 -5.10 -8.65
N THR A 463 -34.66 -6.08 -8.42
CA THR A 463 -33.24 -5.99 -8.80
C THR A 463 -33.06 -5.81 -10.31
N ALA A 464 -33.83 -6.55 -11.12
CA ALA A 464 -33.82 -6.41 -12.57
C ALA A 464 -34.33 -5.02 -13.02
N ALA A 465 -35.23 -4.39 -12.27
CA ALA A 465 -35.68 -3.03 -12.55
C ALA A 465 -34.55 -2.00 -12.38
N VAL A 466 -33.67 -2.16 -11.38
CA VAL A 466 -32.47 -1.33 -11.24
C VAL A 466 -31.55 -1.49 -12.45
N MET A 467 -31.30 -2.73 -12.89
CA MET A 467 -30.49 -2.99 -14.10
C MET A 467 -31.11 -2.38 -15.35
N ALA A 468 -32.44 -2.43 -15.46
CA ALA A 468 -33.18 -1.89 -16.59
C ALA A 468 -33.01 -0.37 -16.75
N SER A 469 -32.60 0.37 -15.71
CA SER A 469 -32.31 1.81 -15.83
C SER A 469 -31.21 2.10 -16.87
N HIS A 470 -30.36 1.12 -17.20
CA HIS A 470 -29.30 1.23 -18.20
C HIS A 470 -29.78 1.02 -19.65
N ASP A 471 -31.09 0.92 -19.89
CA ASP A 471 -31.71 0.93 -21.22
C ASP A 471 -33.06 1.67 -21.17
N ALA A 472 -33.25 2.65 -22.06
CA ALA A 472 -34.41 3.54 -22.01
C ALA A 472 -35.76 2.82 -22.15
N VAL A 473 -35.83 1.79 -23.01
CA VAL A 473 -37.07 1.02 -23.23
C VAL A 473 -37.33 0.06 -22.08
N ALA A 474 -36.29 -0.67 -21.65
CA ALA A 474 -36.37 -1.56 -20.50
C ALA A 474 -36.76 -0.81 -19.23
N TRP A 475 -36.22 0.39 -19.02
CA TRP A 475 -36.52 1.24 -17.87
C TRP A 475 -38.01 1.59 -17.79
N ARG A 476 -38.61 2.08 -18.89
CA ARG A 476 -40.05 2.41 -18.93
C ARG A 476 -40.93 1.22 -18.59
N ASN A 477 -40.61 0.05 -19.15
CA ASN A 477 -41.33 -1.20 -18.90
C ASN A 477 -41.13 -1.71 -17.47
N ALA A 478 -39.95 -1.50 -16.88
CA ALA A 478 -39.67 -1.84 -15.50
C ALA A 478 -40.44 -0.94 -14.54
N VAL A 479 -40.40 0.38 -14.73
CA VAL A 479 -41.12 1.34 -13.89
C VAL A 479 -42.63 1.14 -13.92
N ALA A 480 -43.22 0.83 -15.09
CA ALA A 480 -44.65 0.51 -15.17
C ALA A 480 -45.03 -0.66 -14.26
N ARG A 481 -44.22 -1.74 -14.27
CA ARG A 481 -44.40 -2.89 -13.37
C ARG A 481 -44.11 -2.54 -11.91
N MET A 482 -43.12 -1.68 -11.64
CA MET A 482 -42.83 -1.23 -10.27
C MET A 482 -43.95 -0.38 -9.69
N ARG A 483 -44.70 0.39 -10.49
CA ARG A 483 -45.89 1.11 -10.02
C ARG A 483 -46.99 0.15 -9.55
N GLU A 484 -47.25 -0.90 -10.31
CA GLU A 484 -48.21 -1.95 -9.94
C GLU A 484 -47.75 -2.70 -8.69
N LEU A 485 -46.46 -3.04 -8.62
CA LEU A 485 -45.87 -3.74 -7.50
C LEU A 485 -45.86 -2.89 -6.23
N ALA A 486 -45.44 -1.62 -6.28
CA ALA A 486 -45.29 -0.75 -5.11
C ALA A 486 -46.61 -0.59 -4.32
N ALA A 487 -47.76 -0.65 -4.99
CA ALA A 487 -49.06 -0.59 -4.34
C ALA A 487 -49.40 -1.83 -3.49
N THR A 488 -48.76 -2.97 -3.76
CA THR A 488 -49.08 -4.28 -3.15
C THR A 488 -47.83 -4.99 -2.58
N ALA A 489 -46.66 -4.34 -2.64
CA ALA A 489 -45.39 -4.92 -2.27
C ALA A 489 -45.32 -5.20 -0.76
N PRO A 490 -44.73 -6.33 -0.35
CA PRO A 490 -44.35 -6.54 1.04
C PRO A 490 -43.40 -5.43 1.53
N ALA A 491 -43.41 -5.16 2.84
CA ALA A 491 -42.58 -4.12 3.45
C ALA A 491 -41.08 -4.25 3.09
N ALA A 492 -40.58 -5.48 2.91
CA ALA A 492 -39.19 -5.75 2.55
C ALA A 492 -38.80 -5.37 1.10
N VAL A 493 -39.77 -5.16 0.20
CA VAL A 493 -39.55 -4.86 -1.24
C VAL A 493 -40.04 -3.46 -1.60
N GLU A 494 -41.07 -2.97 -0.91
CA GLU A 494 -41.72 -1.69 -1.18
C GLU A 494 -40.76 -0.50 -1.28
N PRO A 495 -39.74 -0.34 -0.40
CA PRO A 495 -38.89 0.84 -0.43
C PRO A 495 -38.17 1.05 -1.77
N LEU A 496 -37.55 0.00 -2.31
CA LEU A 496 -36.87 0.07 -3.59
C LEU A 496 -37.85 0.25 -4.76
N ALA A 497 -38.99 -0.45 -4.75
CA ALA A 497 -40.01 -0.26 -5.79
C ALA A 497 -40.54 1.19 -5.82
N CYS A 498 -40.81 1.78 -4.65
CA CYS A 498 -41.22 3.18 -4.51
C CYS A 498 -40.10 4.14 -4.94
N GLY A 499 -38.85 3.84 -4.58
CA GLY A 499 -37.67 4.60 -4.99
C GLY A 499 -37.54 4.71 -6.50
N LEU A 500 -37.59 3.57 -7.21
CA LEU A 500 -37.45 3.50 -8.67
C LEU A 500 -38.58 4.25 -9.39
N VAL A 501 -39.82 4.15 -8.89
CA VAL A 501 -40.95 4.93 -9.41
C VAL A 501 -40.73 6.43 -9.19
N THR A 502 -40.24 6.81 -8.01
CA THR A 502 -39.95 8.21 -7.65
C THR A 502 -38.84 8.77 -8.54
N GLU A 503 -37.76 8.03 -8.75
CA GLU A 503 -36.65 8.41 -9.64
C GLU A 503 -37.13 8.73 -11.05
N TYR A 504 -37.96 7.86 -11.63
CA TYR A 504 -38.54 8.11 -12.96
C TYR A 504 -39.46 9.33 -12.96
N GLU A 505 -40.32 9.50 -11.95
CA GLU A 505 -41.24 10.66 -11.87
C GLU A 505 -40.49 12.00 -11.72
N VAL A 506 -39.40 12.00 -10.95
CA VAL A 506 -38.48 13.14 -10.86
C VAL A 506 -37.87 13.44 -12.22
N GLY A 507 -37.35 12.44 -12.93
CA GLY A 507 -36.79 12.61 -14.28
C GLY A 507 -37.79 13.19 -15.28
N THR A 508 -39.04 12.72 -15.26
CA THR A 508 -40.14 13.26 -16.09
C THR A 508 -40.63 14.65 -15.69
N GLY A 509 -40.03 15.27 -14.66
CA GLY A 509 -40.36 16.64 -14.22
C GLY A 509 -41.72 16.76 -13.55
N ARG A 510 -42.25 15.67 -12.96
CA ARG A 510 -43.57 15.64 -12.31
C ARG A 510 -43.54 15.96 -10.83
N LEU A 511 -42.38 15.83 -10.19
CA LEU A 511 -42.22 16.00 -8.75
C LEU A 511 -41.25 17.14 -8.44
N SER A 512 -41.52 17.83 -7.34
CA SER A 512 -40.56 18.69 -6.65
C SER A 512 -39.62 17.87 -5.75
N ALA A 513 -38.50 18.47 -5.35
CA ALA A 513 -37.56 17.86 -4.42
C ALA A 513 -38.21 17.56 -3.06
N ALA A 514 -39.09 18.45 -2.59
CA ALA A 514 -39.82 18.26 -1.34
C ALA A 514 -40.74 17.03 -1.39
N GLU A 515 -41.46 16.83 -2.50
CA GLU A 515 -42.33 15.66 -2.69
C GLU A 515 -41.53 14.36 -2.82
N ALA A 516 -40.43 14.37 -3.57
CA ALA A 516 -39.54 13.22 -3.69
C ALA A 516 -38.95 12.83 -2.32
N LEU A 517 -38.42 13.80 -1.57
CA LEU A 517 -37.89 13.56 -0.23
C LEU A 517 -38.97 13.09 0.76
N GLY A 518 -40.20 13.60 0.63
CA GLY A 518 -41.34 13.14 1.43
C GLY A 518 -41.67 11.66 1.21
N ARG A 519 -41.34 11.10 0.04
CA ARG A 519 -41.45 9.66 -0.23
C ARG A 519 -40.23 8.88 0.25
N VAL A 520 -39.02 9.40 0.07
CA VAL A 520 -37.77 8.67 0.32
C VAL A 520 -37.37 8.65 1.80
N LEU A 521 -37.38 9.79 2.49
CA LEU A 521 -36.84 9.90 3.85
C LEU A 521 -37.51 8.96 4.87
N PRO A 522 -38.86 8.80 4.88
CA PRO A 522 -39.50 7.87 5.81
C PRO A 522 -39.10 6.41 5.59
N ARG A 523 -38.61 6.06 4.40
CA ARG A 523 -38.24 4.69 4.00
C ARG A 523 -36.78 4.35 4.27
N LEU A 524 -35.93 5.33 4.60
CA LEU A 524 -34.52 5.06 4.92
C LEU A 524 -34.37 4.12 6.13
N ALA A 525 -35.28 4.19 7.10
CA ALA A 525 -35.31 3.33 8.27
C ALA A 525 -36.22 2.09 8.11
N ALA A 526 -36.87 1.92 6.96
CA ALA A 526 -37.77 0.79 6.73
C ALA A 526 -36.97 -0.52 6.58
N PRO A 527 -37.53 -1.67 7.00
CA PRO A 527 -36.92 -2.96 6.73
C PRO A 527 -36.89 -3.24 5.22
N VAL A 528 -35.75 -3.68 4.71
CA VAL A 528 -35.55 -4.05 3.29
C VAL A 528 -34.91 -5.43 3.26
N ASP A 529 -35.31 -6.29 2.30
CA ASP A 529 -34.64 -7.58 2.09
C ASP A 529 -33.12 -7.32 1.90
N PRO A 530 -32.22 -8.03 2.59
CA PRO A 530 -30.78 -7.82 2.47
C PRO A 530 -30.26 -7.81 1.02
N ARG A 531 -30.88 -8.58 0.12
CA ARG A 531 -30.53 -8.66 -1.31
C ARG A 531 -30.94 -7.42 -2.12
N LEU A 532 -31.83 -6.59 -1.58
CA LEU A 532 -32.27 -5.33 -2.19
C LEU A 532 -31.64 -4.11 -1.53
N ARG A 533 -30.94 -4.27 -0.40
CA ARG A 533 -30.46 -3.16 0.42
C ARG A 533 -29.54 -2.23 -0.38
N ASP A 534 -28.54 -2.77 -1.06
CA ASP A 534 -27.58 -1.94 -1.83
C ASP A 534 -28.27 -1.23 -2.99
N GLY A 535 -29.25 -1.87 -3.65
CA GLY A 535 -30.10 -1.25 -4.68
C GLY A 535 -30.97 -0.11 -4.13
N TRP A 536 -31.55 -0.30 -2.95
CA TRP A 536 -32.31 0.74 -2.23
C TRP A 536 -31.43 1.92 -1.85
N LEU A 537 -30.28 1.66 -1.24
CA LEU A 537 -29.32 2.69 -0.86
C LEU A 537 -28.86 3.48 -2.10
N GLY A 538 -28.54 2.80 -3.21
CA GLY A 538 -28.18 3.46 -4.48
C GLY A 538 -29.26 4.40 -5.00
N THR A 539 -30.52 3.94 -5.01
CA THR A 539 -31.67 4.72 -5.48
C THR A 539 -31.95 5.91 -4.55
N ALA A 540 -31.96 5.68 -3.24
CA ALA A 540 -32.19 6.72 -2.24
C ALA A 540 -31.08 7.78 -2.24
N ALA A 541 -29.82 7.35 -2.35
CA ALA A 541 -28.66 8.23 -2.42
C ALA A 541 -28.71 9.10 -3.69
N THR A 542 -29.12 8.54 -4.83
CA THR A 542 -29.34 9.30 -6.08
C THR A 542 -30.39 10.40 -5.88
N LEU A 543 -31.55 10.06 -5.30
CA LEU A 543 -32.62 11.04 -5.04
C LEU A 543 -32.21 12.12 -4.03
N LEU A 544 -31.44 11.77 -3.00
CA LEU A 544 -30.87 12.73 -2.05
C LEU A 544 -29.85 13.66 -2.72
N GLN A 545 -29.00 13.11 -3.59
CA GLN A 545 -28.01 13.88 -4.33
C GLN A 545 -28.67 14.85 -5.33
N TRP A 546 -29.72 14.42 -6.05
CA TRP A 546 -30.52 15.32 -6.90
C TRP A 546 -31.21 16.42 -6.08
N ALA A 547 -31.57 16.15 -4.82
CA ALA A 547 -32.23 17.08 -3.92
C ALA A 547 -31.27 18.01 -3.15
N ASP A 548 -30.00 18.11 -3.56
CA ASP A 548 -28.93 18.88 -2.90
C ASP A 548 -28.61 18.44 -1.45
N ARG A 549 -28.99 17.21 -1.05
CA ARG A 549 -28.65 16.58 0.24
C ARG A 549 -27.35 15.76 0.12
N LEU A 550 -26.28 16.42 -0.33
CA LEU A 550 -25.03 15.76 -0.76
C LEU A 550 -24.32 14.98 0.35
N ASP A 551 -24.31 15.49 1.60
CA ASP A 551 -23.68 14.81 2.72
C ASP A 551 -24.41 13.52 3.12
N GLU A 552 -25.75 13.52 3.08
CA GLU A 552 -26.54 12.31 3.35
C GLU A 552 -26.41 11.29 2.22
N ALA A 553 -26.44 11.73 0.96
CA ALA A 553 -26.19 10.85 -0.17
C ALA A 553 -24.80 10.18 -0.07
N ARG A 554 -23.78 10.95 0.33
CA ARG A 554 -22.44 10.45 0.56
C ARG A 554 -22.37 9.49 1.75
N ALA A 555 -23.06 9.78 2.85
CA ALA A 555 -23.11 8.88 4.01
C ALA A 555 -23.71 7.52 3.66
N LEU A 556 -24.77 7.46 2.84
CA LEU A 556 -25.32 6.20 2.36
C LEU A 556 -24.34 5.42 1.46
N ALA A 557 -23.56 6.13 0.63
CA ALA A 557 -22.52 5.49 -0.18
C ALA A 557 -21.34 4.98 0.66
N GLU A 558 -20.94 5.72 1.69
CA GLU A 558 -19.89 5.33 2.64
C GLU A 558 -20.33 4.15 3.54
N GLU A 559 -21.63 3.92 3.74
CA GLU A 559 -22.16 2.75 4.47
C GLU A 559 -21.93 1.43 3.69
N ALA A 560 -22.14 1.42 2.37
CA ALA A 560 -22.13 0.20 1.57
C ALA A 560 -20.83 -0.04 0.78
N LEU A 561 -20.07 1.01 0.48
CA LEU A 561 -18.84 0.90 -0.31
C LEU A 561 -17.61 0.81 0.59
N PRO A 562 -16.58 0.04 0.17
CA PRO A 562 -15.31 0.05 0.88
C PRO A 562 -14.66 1.44 0.80
N ALA A 563 -13.88 1.76 1.84
CA ALA A 563 -13.04 2.94 1.85
C ALA A 563 -11.91 2.77 0.80
N PRO A 564 -11.61 3.80 -0.01
CA PRO A 564 -10.43 3.80 -0.88
C PRO A 564 -9.15 3.48 -0.10
N PRO A 565 -8.18 2.74 -0.67
CA PRO A 565 -8.04 2.38 -2.08
C PRO A 565 -8.68 1.04 -2.50
N ALA A 566 -9.44 0.37 -1.63
CA ALA A 566 -10.04 -0.92 -1.98
C ALA A 566 -11.04 -0.77 -3.14
N LEU A 567 -10.92 -1.63 -4.16
CA LEU A 567 -11.81 -1.60 -5.31
C LEU A 567 -13.22 -2.09 -4.91
N PRO A 568 -14.28 -1.40 -5.34
CA PRO A 568 -15.64 -1.82 -5.06
C PRO A 568 -16.02 -3.07 -5.87
N ASP A 569 -16.98 -3.84 -5.34
CA ASP A 569 -17.55 -5.00 -6.03
C ASP A 569 -18.47 -4.56 -7.17
N LEU A 570 -18.05 -4.84 -8.40
CA LEU A 570 -18.80 -4.54 -9.61
C LEU A 570 -19.89 -5.58 -9.94
N THR A 571 -20.07 -6.61 -9.11
CA THR A 571 -21.16 -7.59 -9.27
C THR A 571 -22.44 -7.20 -8.54
N ASP A 572 -22.48 -6.08 -7.83
CA ASP A 572 -23.71 -5.52 -7.29
C ASP A 572 -24.09 -4.22 -8.01
N ILE A 573 -25.28 -4.19 -8.62
CA ILE A 573 -25.76 -3.04 -9.39
C ILE A 573 -26.04 -1.81 -8.50
N GLY A 574 -26.47 -2.03 -7.26
CA GLY A 574 -26.69 -0.96 -6.29
C GLY A 574 -25.38 -0.30 -5.88
N ARG A 575 -24.32 -1.10 -5.66
CA ARG A 575 -22.96 -0.59 -5.42
C ARG A 575 -22.43 0.19 -6.61
N GLN A 576 -22.67 -0.27 -7.85
CA GLN A 576 -22.31 0.51 -9.04
C GLN A 576 -22.97 1.91 -9.04
N CYS A 577 -24.26 2.01 -8.68
CA CYS A 577 -24.93 3.30 -8.52
C CYS A 577 -24.33 4.14 -7.39
N LEU A 578 -23.99 3.53 -6.25
CA LEU A 578 -23.39 4.25 -5.11
C LEU A 578 -22.00 4.82 -5.43
N ILE A 579 -21.21 4.16 -6.29
CA ILE A 579 -19.92 4.69 -6.75
C ILE A 579 -20.15 6.03 -7.47
N SER A 580 -21.12 6.04 -8.39
CA SER A 580 -21.54 7.23 -9.12
C SER A 580 -21.98 8.35 -8.18
N VAL A 581 -22.87 8.06 -7.22
CA VAL A 581 -23.36 9.06 -6.26
C VAL A 581 -22.23 9.63 -5.39
N ARG A 582 -21.29 8.79 -4.93
CA ARG A 582 -20.13 9.25 -4.14
C ARG A 582 -19.24 10.20 -4.94
N ALA A 583 -18.97 9.86 -6.21
CA ALA A 583 -18.20 10.71 -7.11
C ALA A 583 -18.92 12.02 -7.42
N GLU A 584 -20.22 11.98 -7.69
CA GLU A 584 -21.03 13.17 -7.95
C GLU A 584 -21.14 14.09 -6.72
N ALA A 585 -21.37 13.53 -5.52
CA ALA A 585 -21.45 14.32 -4.30
C ALA A 585 -20.14 15.08 -4.02
N ALA A 586 -18.99 14.41 -4.24
CA ALA A 586 -17.67 15.07 -4.15
C ALA A 586 -17.48 16.12 -5.26
N LEU A 587 -17.94 15.85 -6.48
CA LEU A 587 -17.84 16.80 -7.60
C LEU A 587 -18.64 18.07 -7.32
N TRP A 588 -19.89 17.93 -6.86
CA TRP A 588 -20.79 19.06 -6.63
C TRP A 588 -20.46 19.87 -5.37
N THR A 589 -19.83 19.25 -4.37
CA THR A 589 -19.23 19.99 -3.23
C THR A 589 -17.94 20.70 -3.59
N GLY A 590 -17.36 20.42 -4.77
CA GLY A 590 -16.13 21.02 -5.28
C GLY A 590 -14.84 20.34 -4.80
N ASP A 591 -14.94 19.11 -4.27
CA ASP A 591 -13.79 18.30 -3.86
C ASP A 591 -13.23 17.49 -5.04
N PHE A 592 -12.72 18.21 -6.04
CA PHE A 592 -12.24 17.64 -7.30
C PHE A 592 -11.07 16.68 -7.13
N ARG A 593 -10.24 16.88 -6.10
CA ARG A 593 -9.09 16.00 -5.83
C ARG A 593 -9.57 14.66 -5.30
N ARG A 594 -10.55 14.66 -4.39
CA ARG A 594 -11.18 13.44 -3.90
C ARG A 594 -11.86 12.66 -5.03
N VAL A 595 -12.57 13.33 -5.94
CA VAL A 595 -13.15 12.66 -7.13
C VAL A 595 -12.09 11.89 -7.91
N ILE A 596 -10.91 12.49 -8.15
CA ILE A 596 -9.83 11.81 -8.89
C ILE A 596 -9.23 10.68 -8.04
N ALA A 597 -8.85 10.96 -6.80
CA ALA A 597 -8.14 10.02 -5.93
C ALA A 597 -8.96 8.75 -5.64
N GLU A 598 -10.28 8.88 -5.45
CA GLU A 598 -11.13 7.73 -5.12
C GLU A 598 -11.53 6.90 -6.34
N ASN A 599 -11.48 7.45 -7.57
CA ASN A 599 -12.09 6.82 -8.73
C ASN A 599 -11.10 6.51 -9.88
N ALA A 600 -9.99 7.23 -9.99
CA ALA A 600 -8.96 6.92 -11.00
C ALA A 600 -8.40 5.50 -10.89
N PRO A 601 -8.11 4.95 -9.68
CA PRO A 601 -7.61 3.56 -9.57
C PRO A 601 -8.58 2.51 -10.13
N LEU A 602 -9.90 2.72 -9.98
CA LEU A 602 -10.91 1.82 -10.54
C LEU A 602 -10.98 1.93 -12.06
N LEU A 603 -10.91 3.16 -12.60
CA LEU A 603 -10.86 3.37 -14.06
C LEU A 603 -9.61 2.72 -14.67
N ASP A 604 -8.47 2.85 -14.02
CA ASP A 604 -7.20 2.23 -14.44
C ASP A 604 -7.28 0.70 -14.38
N ALA A 605 -7.87 0.13 -13.34
CA ALA A 605 -8.07 -1.32 -13.20
C ALA A 605 -8.97 -1.88 -14.32
N CYS A 606 -10.01 -1.14 -14.70
CA CYS A 606 -10.96 -1.54 -15.74
C CYS A 606 -10.48 -1.24 -17.18
N ALA A 607 -9.46 -0.38 -17.33
CA ALA A 607 -8.99 0.08 -18.63
C ALA A 607 -8.52 -1.09 -19.51
N GLY A 608 -9.02 -1.15 -20.75
CA GLY A 608 -8.69 -2.23 -21.70
C GLY A 608 -9.27 -3.61 -21.36
N GLN A 609 -9.94 -3.78 -20.21
CA GLN A 609 -10.61 -5.03 -19.82
C GLN A 609 -12.04 -5.12 -20.38
N GLY A 610 -12.46 -4.06 -21.07
CA GLY A 610 -13.76 -3.84 -21.69
C GLY A 610 -14.91 -3.77 -20.68
N ILE A 611 -14.64 -3.42 -19.42
CA ILE A 611 -15.66 -2.86 -18.53
C ILE A 611 -15.86 -1.40 -18.94
N ARG A 612 -17.12 -0.99 -19.03
CA ARG A 612 -17.50 0.37 -19.36
C ARG A 612 -17.92 1.11 -18.11
N MET A 613 -17.28 2.25 -17.84
CA MET A 613 -17.70 3.19 -16.78
C MET A 613 -17.76 4.64 -17.30
N PRO A 614 -18.51 4.91 -18.39
CA PRO A 614 -18.52 6.24 -19.02
C PRO A 614 -18.96 7.34 -18.08
N HIS A 615 -19.93 7.08 -17.19
CA HIS A 615 -20.34 8.06 -16.18
C HIS A 615 -19.21 8.42 -15.21
N LEU A 616 -18.54 7.43 -14.62
CA LEU A 616 -17.46 7.67 -13.66
C LEU A 616 -16.27 8.41 -14.31
N ALA A 617 -15.92 8.00 -15.53
CA ALA A 617 -14.91 8.67 -16.33
C ALA A 617 -15.29 10.13 -16.64
N SER A 618 -16.57 10.42 -16.85
CA SER A 618 -17.09 11.78 -17.05
C SER A 618 -16.91 12.64 -15.80
N MET A 619 -17.19 12.11 -14.61
CA MET A 619 -16.97 12.83 -13.35
C MET A 619 -15.49 13.12 -13.09
N VAL A 620 -14.62 12.15 -13.33
CA VAL A 620 -13.16 12.32 -13.22
C VAL A 620 -12.64 13.32 -14.26
N ALA A 621 -13.18 13.32 -15.49
CA ALA A 621 -12.83 14.29 -16.52
C ALA A 621 -13.27 15.72 -16.14
N LEU A 622 -14.47 15.89 -15.58
CA LEU A 622 -14.95 17.19 -15.08
C LEU A 622 -14.06 17.70 -13.93
N ALA A 623 -13.70 16.85 -12.98
CA ALA A 623 -12.78 17.19 -11.90
C ALA A 623 -11.39 17.63 -12.44
N HIS A 624 -10.84 16.89 -13.42
CA HIS A 624 -9.62 17.30 -14.11
C HIS A 624 -9.77 18.65 -14.84
N CYS A 625 -10.91 18.92 -15.46
CA CYS A 625 -11.19 20.21 -16.09
C CYS A 625 -11.15 21.35 -15.07
N GLU A 626 -11.76 21.16 -13.89
CA GLU A 626 -11.78 22.15 -12.83
C GLU A 626 -10.41 22.43 -12.23
N LEU A 627 -9.58 21.39 -12.07
CA LEU A 627 -8.16 21.54 -11.69
C LEU A 627 -7.28 22.07 -12.84
N GLY A 628 -7.81 22.16 -14.05
CA GLY A 628 -7.11 22.68 -15.23
C GLY A 628 -6.24 21.66 -15.97
N HIS A 629 -6.36 20.36 -15.64
CA HIS A 629 -5.69 19.24 -16.29
C HIS A 629 -6.42 18.83 -17.59
N ARG A 630 -6.68 19.77 -18.50
CA ARG A 630 -7.50 19.56 -19.71
C ARG A 630 -7.02 18.43 -20.62
N ALA A 631 -5.69 18.25 -20.73
CA ALA A 631 -5.12 17.16 -21.51
C ALA A 631 -5.47 15.77 -20.95
N HIS A 632 -5.54 15.64 -19.62
CA HIS A 632 -5.96 14.40 -18.96
C HIS A 632 -7.46 14.16 -19.19
N ALA A 633 -8.30 15.17 -18.98
CA ALA A 633 -9.73 15.10 -19.26
C ALA A 633 -10.01 14.67 -20.71
N ARG A 634 -9.33 15.28 -21.69
CA ARG A 634 -9.48 14.91 -23.11
C ARG A 634 -9.11 13.45 -23.36
N ARG A 635 -7.96 12.99 -22.85
CA ARG A 635 -7.53 11.60 -23.04
C ARG A 635 -8.53 10.62 -22.44
N LEU A 636 -9.05 10.93 -21.26
CA LEU A 636 -10.02 10.08 -20.58
C LEU A 636 -11.32 9.94 -21.38
N LEU A 637 -11.88 11.06 -21.84
CA LEU A 637 -13.11 11.08 -22.64
C LEU A 637 -12.91 10.45 -24.02
N ALA A 638 -11.76 10.66 -24.67
CA ALA A 638 -11.46 10.09 -25.98
C ALA A 638 -11.17 8.57 -25.95
N GLY A 639 -10.83 8.02 -24.79
CA GLY A 639 -10.61 6.58 -24.60
C GLY A 639 -11.90 5.77 -24.48
N LEU A 640 -13.06 6.43 -24.47
CA LEU A 640 -14.37 5.78 -24.42
C LEU A 640 -14.92 5.65 -25.84
N ASP A 641 -15.20 4.41 -26.22
CA ASP A 641 -15.71 4.09 -27.55
C ASP A 641 -17.22 4.32 -27.62
N GLU A 642 -17.63 5.37 -28.33
CA GLU A 642 -19.02 5.78 -28.55
C GLU A 642 -19.73 4.88 -29.59
N GLU A 643 -19.03 3.91 -30.21
CA GLU A 643 -19.59 3.01 -31.24
C GLU A 643 -20.75 2.13 -30.74
N SER A 644 -20.96 2.01 -29.42
CA SER A 644 -22.13 1.29 -28.90
C SER A 644 -23.38 2.17 -28.95
N ALA A 645 -24.26 1.88 -29.91
CA ALA A 645 -25.60 2.45 -30.04
C ALA A 645 -26.58 2.03 -28.90
N ASP A 646 -26.09 1.89 -27.65
CA ASP A 646 -26.98 1.59 -26.52
C ASP A 646 -27.60 2.86 -25.92
N SER A 647 -28.78 2.69 -25.34
CA SER A 647 -29.61 3.79 -24.81
C SER A 647 -29.32 4.07 -23.33
N SER A 648 -28.12 3.72 -22.85
CA SER A 648 -27.71 3.92 -21.46
C SER A 648 -27.65 5.41 -21.11
N TRP A 649 -28.10 5.75 -19.90
CA TRP A 649 -28.01 7.12 -19.38
C TRP A 649 -26.57 7.61 -19.24
N GLU A 650 -25.61 6.70 -19.08
CA GLU A 650 -24.20 7.04 -18.86
C GLU A 650 -23.57 7.78 -20.06
N TRP A 651 -24.08 7.54 -21.28
CA TRP A 651 -23.64 8.28 -22.48
C TRP A 651 -24.13 9.73 -22.47
N ASN A 652 -25.27 10.01 -21.84
CA ASN A 652 -25.76 11.39 -21.69
C ASN A 652 -24.78 12.20 -20.83
N GLU A 653 -24.24 11.59 -19.78
CA GLU A 653 -23.23 12.20 -18.91
C GLU A 653 -21.90 12.40 -19.63
N LEU A 654 -21.52 11.45 -20.50
CA LEU A 654 -20.35 11.59 -21.35
C LEU A 654 -20.47 12.80 -22.28
N HIS A 655 -21.58 12.91 -23.00
CA HIS A 655 -21.85 14.06 -23.86
C HIS A 655 -21.81 15.37 -23.05
N TYR A 656 -22.40 15.39 -21.85
CA TYR A 656 -22.37 16.57 -20.99
C TYR A 656 -20.95 16.95 -20.54
N ALA A 657 -20.11 15.98 -20.17
CA ALA A 657 -18.72 16.21 -19.79
C ALA A 657 -17.85 16.67 -20.98
N ARG A 658 -18.04 16.07 -22.16
CA ARG A 658 -17.38 16.48 -23.41
C ARG A 658 -17.78 17.90 -23.81
N ALA A 659 -19.07 18.23 -23.72
CA ALA A 659 -19.57 19.59 -23.95
C ALA A 659 -18.93 20.59 -22.98
N SER A 660 -18.85 20.24 -21.69
CA SER A 660 -18.22 21.08 -20.67
C SER A 660 -16.72 21.33 -20.94
N LEU A 661 -16.00 20.33 -21.46
CA LEU A 661 -14.62 20.49 -21.91
C LEU A 661 -14.54 21.42 -23.14
N HIS A 662 -15.41 21.23 -24.14
CA HIS A 662 -15.49 22.11 -25.30
C HIS A 662 -15.79 23.57 -24.91
N MET A 663 -16.72 23.80 -23.96
CA MET A 663 -16.99 25.12 -23.39
C MET A 663 -15.75 25.75 -22.76
N ALA A 664 -14.98 24.96 -21.99
CA ALA A 664 -13.75 25.43 -21.36
C ALA A 664 -12.65 25.79 -22.37
N GLU A 665 -12.71 25.25 -23.59
CA GLU A 665 -11.78 25.47 -24.69
C GLU A 665 -12.24 26.57 -25.67
N GLY A 666 -13.48 27.06 -25.52
CA GLY A 666 -14.07 28.05 -26.41
C GLY A 666 -14.62 27.47 -27.71
N ASN A 667 -14.78 26.15 -27.79
CA ASN A 667 -15.31 25.44 -28.95
C ASN A 667 -16.85 25.39 -28.87
N TRP A 668 -17.50 26.55 -28.98
CA TRP A 668 -18.94 26.71 -28.70
C TRP A 668 -19.86 25.83 -29.56
N GLN A 669 -19.54 25.65 -30.85
CA GLN A 669 -20.34 24.81 -31.74
C GLN A 669 -20.28 23.33 -31.33
N ALA A 670 -19.07 22.81 -31.09
CA ALA A 670 -18.90 21.43 -30.63
C ALA A 670 -19.55 21.19 -29.26
N ALA A 671 -19.48 22.17 -28.35
CA ALA A 671 -20.20 22.12 -27.08
C ALA A 671 -21.72 22.05 -27.27
N LEU A 672 -22.28 22.87 -28.16
CA LEU A 672 -23.71 22.86 -28.47
C LEU A 672 -24.15 21.50 -29.04
N ASP A 673 -23.39 20.95 -29.98
CA ASP A 673 -23.70 19.67 -30.63
C ASP A 673 -23.75 18.53 -29.58
N ASP A 674 -22.81 18.52 -28.65
CA ASP A 674 -22.78 17.56 -27.54
C ASP A 674 -23.92 17.77 -26.54
N TYR A 675 -24.22 18.99 -26.12
CA TYR A 675 -25.37 19.26 -25.23
C TYR A 675 -26.71 18.85 -25.88
N LEU A 676 -26.87 19.07 -27.19
CA LEU A 676 -28.06 18.63 -27.91
C LEU A 676 -28.12 17.11 -28.04
N SER A 677 -26.97 16.43 -28.13
CA SER A 677 -26.89 14.97 -28.14
C SER A 677 -27.30 14.38 -26.80
N CYS A 678 -26.79 14.95 -25.69
CA CYS A 678 -27.24 14.68 -24.34
C CYS A 678 -28.77 14.86 -24.21
N GLY A 679 -29.32 15.97 -24.72
CA GLY A 679 -30.75 16.26 -24.68
C GLY A 679 -31.61 15.26 -25.44
N ARG A 680 -31.16 14.79 -26.62
CA ARG A 680 -31.84 13.71 -27.37
C ARG A 680 -31.89 12.41 -26.56
N GLY A 681 -30.78 12.04 -25.92
CA GLY A 681 -30.69 10.85 -25.09
C GLY A 681 -31.57 10.92 -23.82
N GLN A 682 -31.63 12.08 -23.16
CA GLN A 682 -32.56 12.30 -22.05
C GLN A 682 -34.03 12.24 -22.50
N SER A 683 -34.35 12.87 -23.63
CA SER A 683 -35.72 12.86 -24.18
C SER A 683 -36.18 11.44 -24.54
N ALA A 684 -35.29 10.59 -25.02
CA ALA A 684 -35.59 9.18 -25.32
C ALA A 684 -35.99 8.36 -24.06
N ARG A 685 -35.67 8.87 -22.86
CA ARG A 685 -36.01 8.30 -21.55
C ARG A 685 -37.20 9.00 -20.88
N ASP A 686 -37.88 9.90 -21.61
CA ASP A 686 -38.89 10.83 -21.10
C ASP A 686 -38.37 11.83 -20.05
N PHE A 687 -37.04 11.98 -19.92
CA PHE A 687 -36.44 12.86 -18.93
C PHE A 687 -36.40 14.31 -19.44
N VAL A 688 -37.07 15.20 -18.72
CA VAL A 688 -37.11 16.65 -18.98
C VAL A 688 -36.55 17.48 -17.84
N SER A 689 -36.50 16.90 -16.63
CA SER A 689 -35.96 17.53 -15.44
C SER A 689 -34.44 17.77 -15.56
N PRO A 690 -33.92 18.91 -15.06
CA PRO A 690 -32.50 19.25 -15.17
C PRO A 690 -31.60 18.51 -14.16
N VAL A 691 -32.16 17.64 -13.31
CA VAL A 691 -31.44 17.04 -12.17
C VAL A 691 -30.37 16.02 -12.58
N ALA A 692 -30.61 15.27 -13.66
CA ALA A 692 -29.63 14.34 -14.20
C ALA A 692 -28.53 15.15 -14.92
N THR A 693 -28.87 15.75 -16.06
CA THR A 693 -27.98 16.64 -16.81
C THR A 693 -28.69 17.95 -17.17
N PRO A 694 -28.18 19.13 -16.78
CA PRO A 694 -28.76 20.43 -17.14
C PRO A 694 -28.32 20.85 -18.56
N TRP A 695 -28.59 20.00 -19.56
CA TRP A 695 -28.07 20.16 -20.91
C TRP A 695 -28.62 21.41 -21.61
N ARG A 696 -29.87 21.83 -21.33
CA ARG A 696 -30.43 23.06 -21.90
C ARG A 696 -29.71 24.30 -21.37
N SER A 697 -29.34 24.31 -20.09
CA SER A 697 -28.52 25.38 -19.51
C SER A 697 -27.19 25.50 -20.26
N GLY A 698 -26.50 24.38 -20.47
CA GLY A 698 -25.25 24.32 -21.22
C GLY A 698 -25.40 24.76 -22.69
N ALA A 699 -26.42 24.24 -23.38
CA ALA A 699 -26.72 24.59 -24.77
C ALA A 699 -27.06 26.07 -24.94
N ALA A 700 -27.83 26.66 -24.01
CA ALA A 700 -28.14 28.09 -24.02
C ALA A 700 -26.87 28.94 -23.86
N LEU A 701 -25.96 28.57 -22.95
CA LEU A 701 -24.68 29.25 -22.78
C LEU A 701 -23.80 29.14 -24.04
N ALA A 702 -23.77 27.97 -24.69
CA ALA A 702 -23.05 27.78 -25.96
C ALA A 702 -23.65 28.64 -27.09
N LEU A 703 -24.98 28.73 -27.20
CA LEU A 703 -25.68 29.57 -28.16
C LEU A 703 -25.41 31.06 -27.95
N VAL A 704 -25.33 31.52 -26.70
CA VAL A 704 -24.89 32.90 -26.38
C VAL A 704 -23.45 33.13 -26.87
N GLY A 705 -22.55 32.17 -26.63
CA GLY A 705 -21.17 32.22 -27.14
C GLY A 705 -21.07 32.27 -28.67
N LEU A 706 -22.04 31.67 -29.38
CA LEU A 706 -22.18 31.73 -30.84
C LEU A 706 -22.90 32.99 -31.35
N GLY A 707 -23.31 33.90 -30.46
CA GLY A 707 -24.04 35.12 -30.83
C GLY A 707 -25.51 34.89 -31.21
N GLN A 708 -26.14 33.83 -30.68
CA GLN A 708 -27.53 33.45 -30.97
C GLN A 708 -28.45 33.52 -29.72
N PRO A 709 -28.59 34.69 -29.07
CA PRO A 709 -29.29 34.82 -27.78
C PRO A 709 -30.79 34.52 -27.86
N ALA A 710 -31.44 34.72 -29.01
CA ALA A 710 -32.86 34.41 -29.18
C ALA A 710 -33.14 32.90 -29.03
N ARG A 711 -32.35 32.06 -29.70
CA ARG A 711 -32.43 30.59 -29.56
C ARG A 711 -32.00 30.12 -28.17
N ALA A 712 -31.06 30.83 -27.56
CA ALA A 712 -30.63 30.53 -26.19
C ALA A 712 -31.76 30.78 -25.18
N LEU A 713 -32.57 31.82 -25.39
CA LEU A 713 -33.66 32.20 -24.49
C LEU A 713 -34.72 31.10 -24.41
N ASP A 714 -35.12 30.52 -25.55
CA ASP A 714 -36.13 29.44 -25.59
C ASP A 714 -35.71 28.24 -24.70
N LEU A 715 -34.46 27.78 -24.85
CA LEU A 715 -33.91 26.69 -24.04
C LEU A 715 -33.76 27.07 -22.56
N ALA A 716 -33.32 28.29 -22.28
CA ALA A 716 -33.12 28.76 -20.91
C ALA A 716 -34.44 28.94 -20.14
N GLU A 717 -35.50 29.42 -20.80
CA GLU A 717 -36.83 29.55 -20.21
C GLU A 717 -37.46 28.19 -19.94
N GLU A 718 -37.30 27.23 -20.87
CA GLU A 718 -37.77 25.85 -20.67
C GLU A 718 -37.05 25.19 -19.49
N GLU A 719 -35.72 25.30 -19.43
CA GLU A 719 -34.93 24.79 -18.31
C GLU A 719 -35.38 25.43 -16.98
N LEU A 720 -35.51 26.75 -16.94
CA LEU A 720 -35.89 27.46 -15.71
C LEU A 720 -37.27 27.03 -15.21
N ARG A 721 -38.21 26.72 -16.11
CA ARG A 721 -39.52 26.17 -15.76
C ARG A 721 -39.37 24.83 -15.03
N HIS A 722 -38.63 23.89 -15.61
CA HIS A 722 -38.41 22.58 -14.99
C HIS A 722 -37.58 22.67 -13.70
N ALA A 723 -36.57 23.54 -13.67
CA ALA A 723 -35.75 23.79 -12.49
C ALA A 723 -36.58 24.34 -11.33
N ARG A 724 -37.55 25.22 -11.59
CA ARG A 724 -38.48 25.74 -10.58
C ARG A 724 -39.47 24.69 -10.09
N THR A 725 -39.93 23.78 -10.95
CA THR A 725 -40.73 22.62 -10.52
C THR A 725 -39.94 21.74 -9.56
N TRP A 726 -38.66 21.45 -9.86
CA TRP A 726 -37.81 20.68 -8.95
C TRP A 726 -37.50 21.44 -7.66
N GLY A 727 -37.10 22.70 -7.77
CA GLY A 727 -37.04 23.65 -6.66
C GLY A 727 -35.77 23.66 -5.81
N THR A 728 -34.67 23.01 -6.24
CA THR A 728 -33.41 23.04 -5.47
C THR A 728 -32.51 24.24 -5.81
N PRO A 729 -31.73 24.77 -4.84
CA PRO A 729 -30.82 25.90 -5.06
C PRO A 729 -29.87 25.73 -6.24
N ARG A 730 -29.25 24.55 -6.40
CA ARG A 730 -28.28 24.29 -7.46
C ARG A 730 -28.92 24.35 -8.85
N THR A 731 -30.02 23.62 -9.06
CA THR A 731 -30.68 23.54 -10.37
C THR A 731 -31.31 24.88 -10.78
N VAL A 732 -32.00 25.56 -9.86
CA VAL A 732 -32.64 26.86 -10.14
C VAL A 732 -31.58 27.89 -10.50
N SER A 733 -30.48 27.94 -9.78
CA SER A 733 -29.42 28.92 -10.02
C SER A 733 -28.66 28.67 -11.33
N ARG A 734 -28.42 27.41 -11.69
CA ARG A 734 -27.86 27.05 -13.01
C ARG A 734 -28.76 27.54 -14.15
N ALA A 735 -30.07 27.31 -14.05
CA ALA A 735 -31.02 27.77 -15.05
C ALA A 735 -31.15 29.31 -15.10
N LEU A 736 -31.15 29.99 -13.94
CA LEU A 736 -31.14 31.46 -13.86
C LEU A 736 -29.91 32.08 -14.50
N ARG A 737 -28.74 31.44 -14.39
CA ARG A 737 -27.52 31.90 -15.09
C ARG A 737 -27.64 31.78 -16.60
N ALA A 738 -28.13 30.64 -17.11
CA ALA A 738 -28.38 30.47 -18.54
C ALA A 738 -29.40 31.50 -19.06
N HIS A 739 -30.49 31.72 -18.32
CA HIS A 739 -31.49 32.74 -18.63
C HIS A 739 -30.89 34.15 -18.65
N ALA A 740 -30.04 34.48 -17.65
CA ALA A 740 -29.38 35.77 -17.59
C ALA A 740 -28.44 36.02 -18.77
N ALA A 741 -27.70 35.00 -19.19
CA ALA A 741 -26.82 35.08 -20.36
C ALA A 741 -27.60 35.31 -21.66
N ALA A 742 -28.76 34.66 -21.81
CA ALA A 742 -29.60 34.78 -23.00
C ALA A 742 -30.32 36.15 -23.08
N VAL A 743 -30.88 36.64 -21.97
CA VAL A 743 -31.70 37.85 -21.96
C VAL A 743 -30.88 39.13 -21.82
N GLY A 744 -29.76 39.07 -21.10
CA GLY A 744 -28.90 40.22 -20.82
C GLY A 744 -29.57 41.38 -20.07
N GLY A 745 -28.89 42.53 -20.03
CA GLY A 745 -29.42 43.79 -19.49
C GLY A 745 -29.93 43.71 -18.05
N ARG A 746 -31.01 44.45 -17.77
CA ARG A 746 -31.60 44.54 -16.42
C ARG A 746 -32.22 43.21 -15.95
N ARG A 747 -32.92 42.51 -16.84
CA ARG A 747 -33.54 41.21 -16.51
C ARG A 747 -32.48 40.15 -16.19
N GLY A 748 -31.36 40.14 -16.92
CA GLY A 748 -30.25 39.24 -16.61
C GLY A 748 -29.59 39.55 -15.26
N LEU A 749 -29.45 40.83 -14.91
CA LEU A 749 -28.99 41.25 -13.58
C LEU A 749 -29.93 40.81 -12.46
N GLU A 750 -31.24 40.88 -12.68
CA GLU A 750 -32.26 40.41 -11.73
C GLU A 750 -32.16 38.89 -11.54
N SER A 751 -32.06 38.11 -12.62
CA SER A 751 -31.87 36.65 -12.55
C SER A 751 -30.58 36.24 -11.83
N LEU A 752 -29.45 36.90 -12.10
CA LEU A 752 -28.19 36.64 -11.39
C LEU A 752 -28.24 37.06 -9.92
N GLY A 753 -28.99 38.13 -9.60
CA GLY A 753 -29.23 38.56 -8.23
C GLY A 753 -30.07 37.55 -7.44
N GLU A 754 -31.11 37.00 -8.06
CA GLU A 754 -31.93 35.90 -7.51
C GLU A 754 -31.05 34.67 -7.25
N ALA A 755 -30.30 34.21 -8.26
CA ALA A 755 -29.40 33.06 -8.15
C ALA A 755 -28.37 33.22 -7.02
N ALA A 756 -27.69 34.38 -6.95
CA ALA A 756 -26.71 34.63 -5.89
C ALA A 756 -27.35 34.67 -4.49
N THR A 757 -28.60 35.13 -4.37
CA THR A 757 -29.31 35.15 -3.09
C THR A 757 -29.62 33.74 -2.63
N VAL A 758 -30.11 32.89 -3.54
CA VAL A 758 -30.43 31.47 -3.27
C VAL A 758 -29.17 30.68 -2.90
N LEU A 759 -28.05 30.90 -3.59
CA LEU A 759 -26.82 30.12 -3.38
C LEU A 759 -26.01 30.50 -2.14
N ARG A 760 -26.14 31.72 -1.61
CA ARG A 760 -25.37 32.17 -0.44
C ARG A 760 -25.63 31.34 0.82
N THR A 761 -26.79 30.70 0.91
CA THR A 761 -27.17 29.83 2.03
C THR A 761 -27.18 28.34 1.66
N ALA A 762 -26.79 27.98 0.43
CA ALA A 762 -26.85 26.61 -0.09
C ALA A 762 -25.46 25.94 -0.12
N PRO A 763 -25.39 24.60 0.01
CA PRO A 763 -24.14 23.84 -0.10
C PRO A 763 -23.71 23.64 -1.56
N ALA A 764 -23.65 24.71 -2.35
CA ALA A 764 -23.36 24.69 -3.80
C ALA A 764 -22.26 25.73 -4.15
N PRO A 765 -21.01 25.51 -3.68
CA PRO A 765 -19.96 26.52 -3.76
C PRO A 765 -19.46 26.76 -5.19
N VAL A 766 -19.49 25.74 -6.04
CA VAL A 766 -19.11 25.83 -7.45
C VAL A 766 -20.07 26.77 -8.18
N GLU A 767 -21.38 26.55 -8.04
CA GLU A 767 -22.42 27.38 -8.63
C GLU A 767 -22.38 28.80 -8.12
N LEU A 768 -22.06 29.00 -6.83
CA LEU A 768 -21.93 30.34 -6.24
C LEU A 768 -20.77 31.11 -6.88
N VAL A 769 -19.60 30.47 -7.06
CA VAL A 769 -18.45 31.09 -7.74
C VAL A 769 -18.82 31.52 -9.15
N GLU A 770 -19.44 30.65 -9.92
CA GLU A 770 -19.81 30.95 -11.30
C GLU A 770 -20.90 32.04 -11.38
N THR A 771 -21.88 32.02 -10.47
CA THR A 771 -22.92 33.05 -10.40
C THR A 771 -22.35 34.42 -10.04
N LEU A 772 -21.44 34.48 -9.06
CA LEU A 772 -20.79 35.73 -8.65
C LEU A 772 -19.84 36.27 -9.73
N LEU A 773 -19.20 35.39 -10.50
CA LEU A 773 -18.41 35.78 -11.67
C LEU A 773 -19.28 36.49 -12.71
N ASP A 774 -20.39 35.87 -13.09
CA ASP A 774 -21.32 36.41 -14.09
C ASP A 774 -22.01 37.69 -13.58
N LEU A 775 -22.45 37.71 -12.31
CA LEU A 775 -23.06 38.86 -11.66
C LEU A 775 -22.08 40.05 -11.55
N GLY A 776 -20.83 39.77 -11.22
CA GLY A 776 -19.76 40.76 -11.15
C GLY A 776 -19.53 41.44 -12.51
N HIS A 777 -19.41 40.63 -13.57
CA HIS A 777 -19.33 41.14 -14.94
C HIS A 777 -20.55 41.97 -15.33
N ALA A 778 -21.76 41.47 -15.08
CA ALA A 778 -22.99 42.16 -15.44
C ALA A 778 -23.13 43.51 -14.70
N ARG A 779 -22.76 43.58 -13.42
CA ARG A 779 -22.80 44.81 -12.61
C ARG A 779 -21.79 45.84 -13.09
N ILE A 780 -20.59 45.41 -13.50
CA ILE A 780 -19.58 46.31 -14.08
C ILE A 780 -20.10 46.90 -15.39
N HIS A 781 -20.65 46.07 -16.29
CA HIS A 781 -21.23 46.54 -17.55
C HIS A 781 -22.41 47.50 -17.36
N ALA A 782 -23.21 47.30 -16.32
CA ALA A 782 -24.30 48.21 -15.96
C ALA A 782 -23.86 49.44 -15.14
N GLY A 783 -22.55 49.70 -15.03
CA GLY A 783 -21.99 50.90 -14.37
C GLY A 783 -21.81 50.78 -12.86
N ASN A 784 -22.22 49.69 -12.21
CA ASN A 784 -22.03 49.46 -10.78
C ASN A 784 -20.69 48.75 -10.48
N SER A 785 -19.60 49.39 -10.87
CA SER A 785 -18.25 48.80 -10.81
C SER A 785 -17.78 48.44 -9.40
N ARG A 786 -18.21 49.17 -8.37
CA ARG A 786 -17.84 48.86 -6.98
C ARG A 786 -18.42 47.53 -6.56
N LYS A 787 -19.74 47.36 -6.66
CA LYS A 787 -20.43 46.15 -6.27
C LYS A 787 -19.99 44.95 -7.12
N GLY A 788 -19.82 45.16 -8.42
CA GLY A 788 -19.32 44.11 -9.31
C GLY A 788 -17.91 43.61 -8.93
N ARG A 789 -16.99 44.49 -8.52
CA ARG A 789 -15.69 44.07 -7.99
C ARG A 789 -15.78 43.35 -6.65
N GLU A 790 -16.72 43.73 -5.78
CA GLU A 790 -16.98 43.02 -4.52
C GLU A 790 -17.41 41.57 -4.81
N ASP A 791 -18.34 41.36 -5.76
CA ASP A 791 -18.75 40.00 -6.17
C ASP A 791 -17.59 39.21 -6.79
N LEU A 792 -16.76 39.83 -7.65
CA LEU A 792 -15.59 39.16 -8.24
C LEU A 792 -14.53 38.79 -7.18
N HIS A 793 -14.35 39.61 -6.14
CA HIS A 793 -13.46 39.28 -5.02
C HIS A 793 -13.99 38.11 -4.20
N GLU A 794 -15.30 38.09 -3.92
CA GLU A 794 -15.98 36.98 -3.25
C GLU A 794 -15.82 35.68 -4.06
N ALA A 795 -16.10 35.73 -5.37
CA ALA A 795 -15.92 34.61 -6.30
C ALA A 795 -14.49 34.06 -6.30
N HIS A 796 -13.49 34.95 -6.36
CA HIS A 796 -12.08 34.55 -6.36
C HIS A 796 -11.65 33.92 -5.03
N ALA A 797 -12.09 34.47 -3.89
CA ALA A 797 -11.79 33.91 -2.58
C ALA A 797 -12.42 32.53 -2.38
N LEU A 798 -13.64 32.31 -2.87
CA LEU A 798 -14.28 31.01 -2.91
C LEU A 798 -13.53 30.03 -3.83
N ALA A 799 -13.18 30.43 -5.05
CA ALA A 799 -12.42 29.61 -5.99
C ALA A 799 -11.05 29.19 -5.43
N LEU A 800 -10.36 30.08 -4.71
CA LEU A 800 -9.13 29.77 -4.00
C LEU A 800 -9.33 28.70 -2.92
N ARG A 801 -10.42 28.76 -2.15
CA ARG A 801 -10.71 27.76 -1.12
C ARG A 801 -10.97 26.37 -1.72
N LEU A 802 -11.66 26.30 -2.85
CA LEU A 802 -11.96 25.04 -3.53
C LEU A 802 -10.74 24.41 -4.21
N LEU A 803 -9.88 25.24 -4.82
CA LEU A 803 -8.83 24.77 -5.74
C LEU A 803 -7.42 24.82 -5.16
N ALA A 804 -7.21 25.41 -3.98
CA ALA A 804 -5.91 25.38 -3.32
C ALA A 804 -5.47 23.92 -3.05
N PRO A 805 -4.21 23.56 -3.35
CA PRO A 805 -3.66 22.26 -2.95
C PRO A 805 -3.57 22.17 -1.43
N ASP A 806 -3.57 20.94 -0.91
CA ASP A 806 -3.35 20.72 0.53
C ASP A 806 -1.96 21.26 0.90
N PRO A 807 -1.87 22.25 1.80
CA PRO A 807 -0.60 22.83 2.21
C PRO A 807 0.30 21.84 2.96
N THR A 808 -0.23 20.72 3.47
CA THR A 808 0.54 19.68 4.17
C THR A 808 1.29 18.77 3.19
N GLU A 809 0.70 18.44 2.05
CA GLU A 809 1.32 17.59 1.04
C GLU A 809 2.18 18.40 0.07
N HIS A 810 1.75 19.61 -0.30
CA HIS A 810 2.39 20.41 -1.35
C HIS A 810 2.42 21.91 -1.00
N PRO A 811 3.23 22.32 0.00
CA PRO A 811 3.24 23.69 0.54
C PRO A 811 3.58 24.78 -0.49
N ASP A 812 4.33 24.43 -1.54
CA ASP A 812 4.80 25.37 -2.57
C ASP A 812 4.05 25.28 -3.91
N ALA A 813 3.07 24.38 -4.05
CA ALA A 813 2.35 24.22 -5.31
C ALA A 813 1.39 25.39 -5.57
N PRO A 814 1.43 26.04 -6.75
CA PRO A 814 0.50 27.11 -7.06
C PRO A 814 -0.92 26.56 -7.18
N ALA A 815 -1.89 27.26 -6.59
CA ALA A 815 -3.29 26.98 -6.85
C ALA A 815 -3.59 27.22 -8.34
N THR A 816 -4.11 26.19 -9.00
CA THR A 816 -4.46 26.21 -10.42
C THR A 816 -5.87 25.67 -10.61
N GLY A 817 -6.54 26.07 -11.69
CA GLY A 817 -7.88 25.58 -12.01
C GLY A 817 -8.69 26.50 -12.90
N ARG A 818 -9.78 26.00 -13.48
CA ARG A 818 -10.65 26.74 -14.42
C ARG A 818 -11.24 27.97 -13.75
N LEU A 819 -11.97 27.78 -12.65
CA LEU A 819 -12.63 28.88 -11.91
C LEU A 819 -11.64 29.88 -11.33
N LEU A 820 -10.51 29.40 -10.81
CA LEU A 820 -9.47 30.27 -10.27
C LEU A 820 -8.85 31.18 -11.34
N ARG A 821 -8.57 30.62 -12.53
CA ARG A 821 -8.11 31.41 -13.68
C ARG A 821 -9.18 32.41 -14.14
N ALA A 822 -10.44 31.97 -14.25
CA ALA A 822 -11.55 32.82 -14.71
C ALA A 822 -11.79 34.02 -13.79
N THR A 823 -11.93 33.79 -12.48
CA THR A 823 -12.11 34.85 -11.47
C THR A 823 -10.89 35.77 -11.37
N GLY A 824 -9.67 35.22 -11.46
CA GLY A 824 -8.44 36.01 -11.47
C GLY A 824 -8.30 36.90 -12.70
N ASN A 825 -8.71 36.41 -13.88
CA ASN A 825 -8.77 37.21 -15.12
C ASN A 825 -9.81 38.32 -15.00
N ALA A 826 -11.01 38.01 -14.50
CA ALA A 826 -12.08 38.98 -14.29
C ALA A 826 -11.66 40.13 -13.35
N LEU A 827 -11.01 39.80 -12.23
CA LEU A 827 -10.47 40.81 -11.31
C LEU A 827 -9.43 41.71 -11.99
N ARG A 828 -8.49 41.13 -12.74
CA ARG A 828 -7.50 41.91 -13.50
C ARG A 828 -8.15 42.83 -14.53
N ALA A 829 -9.12 42.33 -15.28
CA ALA A 829 -9.85 43.09 -16.30
C ALA A 829 -10.68 44.23 -15.70
N SER A 830 -11.22 44.05 -14.48
CA SER A 830 -12.02 45.07 -13.77
C SER A 830 -11.22 46.26 -13.22
N GLY A 831 -9.89 46.28 -13.41
CA GLY A 831 -8.99 47.27 -12.83
C GLY A 831 -8.74 47.10 -11.33
N ALA A 832 -9.22 46.00 -10.73
CA ALA A 832 -8.88 45.64 -9.36
C ALA A 832 -7.39 45.27 -9.33
N ARG A 833 -6.54 46.15 -8.76
CA ARG A 833 -5.17 45.76 -8.41
C ARG A 833 -5.30 44.59 -7.45
N GLY A 834 -4.85 43.41 -7.89
CA GLY A 834 -4.91 42.18 -7.12
C GLY A 834 -4.49 42.45 -5.68
N THR A 835 -5.27 41.92 -4.73
CA THR A 835 -4.93 41.91 -3.32
C THR A 835 -3.58 41.20 -3.21
N ARG A 836 -2.49 41.96 -3.25
CA ARG A 836 -1.19 41.47 -2.81
C ARG A 836 -1.44 40.99 -1.39
N ARG A 837 -1.41 39.67 -1.19
CA ARG A 837 -1.09 39.05 0.10
C ARG A 837 -0.13 39.99 0.78
N HIS A 838 -0.45 40.43 2.00
CA HIS A 838 0.36 41.37 2.76
C HIS A 838 1.79 40.83 2.79
N ALA A 839 2.62 41.30 1.86
CA ALA A 839 4.05 41.08 1.91
C ALA A 839 4.46 41.82 3.18
N THR A 840 4.90 41.07 4.18
CA THR A 840 5.49 41.64 5.39
C THR A 840 7.01 41.66 5.17
N GLY A 841 7.68 42.69 5.67
CA GLY A 841 9.12 42.86 5.52
C GLY A 841 9.54 43.95 4.52
N SER A 842 10.86 44.17 4.40
CA SER A 842 11.45 45.32 3.71
C SER A 842 11.16 45.37 2.21
N ALA A 843 10.89 44.22 1.57
CA ALA A 843 10.52 44.09 0.16
C ALA A 843 9.10 44.62 -0.15
N ALA A 844 8.26 44.82 0.87
CA ALA A 844 6.88 45.27 0.71
C ALA A 844 6.69 46.80 0.72
N LEU A 845 7.75 47.54 1.06
CA LEU A 845 7.73 49.00 1.07
C LEU A 845 7.73 49.55 -0.37
N THR A 846 6.88 50.55 -0.62
CA THR A 846 7.00 51.36 -1.84
C THR A 846 8.30 52.15 -1.83
N ARG A 847 8.77 52.60 -2.99
CA ARG A 847 10.01 53.41 -3.10
C ARG A 847 9.96 54.68 -2.21
N ALA A 848 8.80 55.32 -2.10
CA ALA A 848 8.59 56.48 -1.24
C ALA A 848 8.64 56.12 0.27
N GLU A 849 7.95 55.04 0.66
CA GLU A 849 7.98 54.55 2.05
C GLU A 849 9.38 54.09 2.46
N ARG A 850 10.12 53.40 1.59
CA ARG A 850 11.49 52.93 1.87
C ARG A 850 12.41 54.12 2.15
N ARG A 851 12.38 55.16 1.33
CA ARG A 851 13.22 56.35 1.49
C ARG A 851 12.89 57.12 2.77
N ILE A 852 11.61 57.23 3.11
CA ILE A 852 11.15 57.83 4.38
C ILE A 852 11.61 57.01 5.60
N VAL A 853 11.53 55.68 5.50
CA VAL A 853 11.91 54.76 6.58
C VAL A 853 13.43 54.70 6.78
N GLU A 854 14.22 54.80 5.71
CA GLU A 854 15.69 54.90 5.79
C GLU A 854 16.13 56.18 6.52
N LEU A 855 15.57 57.34 6.15
CA LEU A 855 15.84 58.60 6.85
C LEU A 855 15.36 58.58 8.31
N ALA A 856 14.22 57.91 8.57
CA ALA A 856 13.70 57.72 9.91
C ALA A 856 14.57 56.79 10.77
N ALA A 857 15.16 55.75 10.17
CA ALA A 857 16.09 54.83 10.83
C ALA A 857 17.45 55.51 11.14
N GLN A 858 17.83 56.53 10.38
CA GLN A 858 19.01 57.38 10.62
C GLN A 858 18.78 58.45 11.71
N GLY A 859 17.61 58.45 12.37
CA GLY A 859 17.32 59.34 13.50
C GLY A 859 16.73 60.71 13.13
N GLN A 860 16.47 60.99 11.85
CA GLN A 860 15.82 62.25 11.46
C GLN A 860 14.38 62.32 11.98
N THR A 861 13.89 63.52 12.34
CA THR A 861 12.50 63.75 12.74
C THR A 861 11.56 63.85 11.53
N ASN A 862 10.24 63.71 11.73
CA ASN A 862 9.28 63.81 10.62
C ASN A 862 9.29 65.17 9.92
N ALA A 863 9.65 66.25 10.63
CA ALA A 863 9.80 67.59 10.06
C ALA A 863 11.03 67.65 9.14
N GLN A 864 12.19 67.17 9.61
CA GLN A 864 13.42 67.11 8.82
C GLN A 864 13.27 66.22 7.58
N ILE A 865 12.60 65.07 7.70
CA ILE A 865 12.32 64.20 6.54
C ILE A 865 11.41 64.91 5.53
N GLY A 866 10.44 65.68 6.03
CA GLY A 866 9.58 66.50 5.19
C GLY A 866 10.35 67.56 4.41
N GLU A 867 11.31 68.23 5.04
CA GLU A 867 12.19 69.20 4.40
C GLU A 867 13.10 68.53 3.35
N VAL A 868 13.76 67.41 3.69
CA VAL A 868 14.68 66.68 2.80
C VAL A 868 13.98 66.11 1.57
N LEU A 869 12.73 65.66 1.71
CA LEU A 869 11.96 65.06 0.62
C LEU A 869 10.95 66.02 -0.03
N HIS A 870 10.93 67.28 0.39
CA HIS A 870 9.92 68.28 -0.01
C HIS A 870 8.47 67.79 0.17
N LEU A 871 8.19 67.13 1.30
CA LEU A 871 6.89 66.59 1.68
C LEU A 871 6.35 67.29 2.94
N ALA A 872 5.03 67.49 3.00
CA ALA A 872 4.39 67.94 4.23
C ALA A 872 4.61 66.92 5.36
N ARG A 873 4.80 67.41 6.60
CA ARG A 873 5.01 66.56 7.80
C ARG A 873 3.95 65.46 7.94
N ARG A 874 2.68 65.79 7.69
CA ARG A 874 1.55 64.84 7.77
C ARG A 874 1.63 63.73 6.73
N THR A 875 2.22 64.00 5.57
CA THR A 875 2.47 63.01 4.51
C THR A 875 3.54 62.02 4.96
N VAL A 876 4.62 62.52 5.59
CA VAL A 876 5.67 61.67 6.19
C VAL A 876 5.11 60.78 7.30
N GLU A 877 4.28 61.32 8.20
CA GLU A 877 3.58 60.56 9.26
C GLU A 877 2.69 59.45 8.69
N THR A 878 1.96 59.74 7.61
CA THR A 878 1.10 58.77 6.92
C THR A 878 1.91 57.64 6.29
N HIS A 879 3.01 57.96 5.62
CA HIS A 879 3.90 56.96 5.03
C HIS A 879 4.62 56.11 6.10
N LEU A 880 5.05 56.71 7.21
CA LEU A 880 5.65 55.97 8.33
C LEU A 880 4.64 55.02 8.98
N THR A 881 3.42 55.47 9.23
CA THR A 881 2.34 54.61 9.77
C THR A 881 2.09 53.41 8.86
N ASN A 882 2.02 53.63 7.55
CA ASN A 882 1.85 52.56 6.58
C ASN A 882 3.05 51.62 6.52
N ALA A 883 4.27 52.16 6.58
CA ALA A 883 5.49 51.36 6.60
C ALA A 883 5.64 50.54 7.89
N TYR A 884 5.24 51.09 9.05
CA TYR A 884 5.29 50.39 10.34
C TYR A 884 4.42 49.15 10.32
N ARG A 885 3.21 49.28 9.77
CA ARG A 885 2.30 48.15 9.54
C ARG A 885 2.89 47.12 8.59
N LYS A 886 3.57 47.53 7.51
CA LYS A 886 4.21 46.61 6.54
C LYS A 886 5.44 45.90 7.10
N LEU A 887 6.18 46.55 8.01
CA LEU A 887 7.40 46.02 8.63
C LEU A 887 7.13 45.28 9.95
N GLY A 888 5.91 45.36 10.51
CA GLY A 888 5.57 44.78 11.80
C GLY A 888 6.30 45.45 12.98
N VAL A 889 6.55 46.76 12.89
CA VAL A 889 7.20 47.54 13.95
C VAL A 889 6.22 48.48 14.62
N THR A 890 6.40 48.69 15.92
CA THR A 890 5.57 49.61 16.72
C THR A 890 6.38 50.82 17.20
N ARG A 891 7.71 50.76 17.14
CA ARG A 891 8.62 51.83 17.58
C ARG A 891 9.61 52.19 16.48
N ARG A 892 9.90 53.49 16.34
CA ARG A 892 10.85 54.02 15.35
C ARG A 892 12.25 53.39 15.47
N THR A 893 12.67 53.08 16.69
CA THR A 893 13.95 52.42 17.00
C THR A 893 14.07 51.01 16.41
N GLN A 894 12.97 50.36 16.05
CA GLN A 894 12.94 49.03 15.44
C GLN A 894 13.13 49.06 13.91
N LEU A 895 13.12 50.25 13.28
CA LEU A 895 13.25 50.37 11.83
C LEU A 895 14.63 49.94 11.33
N ALA A 896 15.70 50.31 12.05
CA ALA A 896 17.07 50.00 11.66
C ALA A 896 17.30 48.48 11.60
N SER A 897 16.87 47.73 12.62
CA SER A 897 17.04 46.26 12.68
C SER A 897 16.22 45.50 11.64
N ARG A 898 15.05 46.02 11.24
CA ARG A 898 14.18 45.41 10.22
C ARG A 898 14.59 45.74 8.78
N LEU A 899 15.33 46.82 8.57
CA LEU A 899 15.88 47.18 7.26
C LEU A 899 17.17 46.39 6.93
N THR A 900 18.02 46.11 7.92
CA THR A 900 19.32 45.43 7.73
C THR A 900 19.22 43.90 7.65
N GLY A 901 18.02 43.31 7.76
CA GLY A 901 17.83 41.86 7.66
C GLY A 901 18.38 41.05 8.85
N THR A 902 18.88 41.70 9.89
CA THR A 902 19.41 41.08 11.11
C THR A 902 18.36 41.11 12.21
N GLY A 903 17.42 40.17 12.14
CA GLY A 903 16.36 40.00 13.14
C GLY A 903 15.75 38.61 13.06
N THR A 904 16.42 37.66 13.71
CA THR A 904 16.01 36.30 14.06
C THR A 904 14.50 36.12 14.23
N ALA A 905 13.97 35.10 13.56
CA ALA A 905 12.64 34.55 13.81
C ALA A 905 12.59 34.03 15.26
N ALA A 906 12.08 34.86 16.17
CA ALA A 906 11.70 34.42 17.50
C ALA A 906 10.34 33.73 17.41
N SER A 907 10.39 32.41 17.61
CA SER A 907 9.29 31.48 17.82
C SER A 907 8.19 32.04 18.73
N SER A 908 6.95 31.90 18.30
CA SER A 908 5.76 31.97 19.15
C SER A 908 5.80 30.79 20.13
N SER A 909 6.33 31.01 21.33
CA SER A 909 6.20 30.10 22.46
C SER A 909 4.92 30.42 23.22
N ALA A 910 4.08 29.39 23.34
CA ALA A 910 2.85 29.33 24.10
C ALA A 910 3.00 29.94 25.51
N ARG A 911 2.02 30.78 25.90
CA ARG A 911 1.74 31.04 27.31
C ARG A 911 0.61 30.11 27.74
N SER A 912 0.96 29.09 28.51
CA SER A 912 0.01 28.36 29.35
C SER A 912 -0.52 29.29 30.42
N LEU A 913 -1.85 29.29 30.56
CA LEU A 913 -2.54 29.85 31.71
C LEU A 913 -2.55 28.77 32.80
N THR A 914 -1.76 28.97 33.83
CA THR A 914 -1.93 28.35 35.15
C THR A 914 -1.99 29.47 36.18
N ALA A 915 -3.14 29.67 36.79
CA ALA A 915 -3.29 29.97 38.23
C ALA A 915 -4.79 30.06 38.60
N SER A 916 -5.23 29.06 39.34
CA SER A 916 -5.99 29.15 40.60
C SER A 916 -7.30 29.94 40.65
N GLY A 917 -8.38 29.18 40.85
CA GLY A 917 -9.72 29.58 41.26
C GLY A 917 -10.62 28.36 41.25
#